data_AF-A0A8H4N0E1-F1
#
_entry.id   AF-A0A8H4N0E1-F1
#
_cell.length_a   1.000
_cell.length_b   1.000
_cell.length_c   1.000
_cell.angle_alpha   90.00
_cell.angle_beta   90.00
_cell.angle_gamma   90.00
#
_symmetry.space_group_name_H-M   'P 1'
#
loop_
_entity.id
_entity.type
_entity.pdbx_description
1 polymer ?
#
loop_
_entity_poly.entity_id
_entity_poly.type
_entity_poly.pdbx_seq_one_letter_code
_entity_poly.pdbx_strand_id
1 'polypeptide(L)'
;MSSEGVMPLDSRVLRLTRRIGRSIRALDIRTLSGTNTDGVILDPLRASEPDKGIIAWHKAPTTTNPSLGINDALISMFEQSKINPDEVASVTIGTTHFVNAVVERDAARLSRVAVIRLSGPFGKHAPPCVDWPDDLRSLILSHYALVKGGLEVDGRPISDIDEAEIRDVCAAIAAKNIAAVVVNGIFSPIDVVHDQEPRAAAIVRSCLPNASVVLSREVAQLGFLERENGAILNAAILAFARRTIRSFREPVKRLGLKCPVFVTQNDGTILSGEAAAKLPIRTFSSGPTNSMRGAAFLVAGDQQEGKKEPMMVVDVGGTTTDVGLLLANGFPRQAAAFSEFAGVRMNFSCPDVKSIGLGGGSIVRRPTPQTLTVGPDSVGYAIQTQALTFGGPTPTATDYTVASNPSLDIGPHALTVRASLPPADVAAFQRTVKRTLESIIDTMKTSPQPVPVLLVGGGAVVAPAALRGASRVLRPPFAGVANAIGAAMAGVSGVVDAVVSTEKKARGEWLEELKGVAVERAVAAGAERAGVRIAEVEELPLQYVAHKSRFVVRAAGEFDYGRSEAFEVGEVGGEDDQGGDEEMGEYEKGRAVAEERERGEEGEVFDFEAYRPRVEERVWYISERDLAWISTGCYILGTGGGGSPYSSMLRLRSMLRAGAVVRVVSPDDLKDDDRVGCGGGAGSPTVGIEKLAGDEMMEAQEELYSLVKDKATHMIALEIGGGNGLQGMILGASTYMNIPTVDGDWMGRAYPTKWQTTPVVFAERKTIFSPTTMCDGNGNVLFMTKATSDETVERVFRAGLSELGSHVGCAEGPVTGAETKRWVVEHSISLSWRIGRAVHKARHQNRIDTVAESIVEEVGGSGSAKVLFKGKIIGVERTLRNGHVYGEVIIEAAEINDNGSDKKEFEGKVKIPFKNENIAAFKAKDDGSEETLAIVPDLISCVDAQNGEAIGTPEYRYGLLVIALAITASDRWTSTPRGIELGGPKAFGLDDLEYKPVGKFKKPRSVIDEYSQ
;
A
#
# COMPACT_ATOMS: atom_id res chain seq x y z
N MET A 1 -9.40 -18.41 54.79
CA MET A 1 -8.86 -19.77 54.94
C MET A 1 -9.87 -20.76 54.38
N SER A 2 -9.72 -21.11 53.10
CA SER A 2 -10.08 -22.43 52.53
C SER A 2 -9.61 -22.39 51.08
N SER A 3 -8.72 -23.31 50.77
CA SER A 3 -8.06 -23.54 49.49
C SER A 3 -9.06 -23.94 48.39
N GLU A 4 -9.11 -23.19 47.29
CA GLU A 4 -9.54 -23.73 46.00
C GLU A 4 -8.35 -23.70 45.05
N GLY A 5 -7.91 -24.89 44.69
CA GLY A 5 -6.66 -25.16 44.01
C GLY A 5 -6.68 -24.77 42.55
N VAL A 6 -5.50 -24.38 42.08
CA VAL A 6 -5.11 -24.39 40.67
C VAL A 6 -5.39 -25.78 40.10
N MET A 7 -6.33 -25.88 39.17
CA MET A 7 -6.57 -27.12 38.44
C MET A 7 -5.37 -27.44 37.53
N PRO A 8 -4.83 -28.68 37.56
CA PRO A 8 -3.75 -29.08 36.66
C PRO A 8 -4.23 -29.10 35.19
N LEU A 9 -3.32 -28.77 34.26
CA LEU A 9 -3.54 -28.75 32.80
C LEU A 9 -4.24 -30.01 32.25
N ASP A 10 -4.03 -31.15 32.91
CA ASP A 10 -4.59 -32.46 32.56
C ASP A 10 -6.14 -32.48 32.53
N SER A 11 -6.79 -31.66 33.37
CA SER A 11 -8.26 -31.60 33.46
C SER A 11 -8.97 -30.82 32.35
N ARG A 12 -8.22 -30.03 31.55
CA ARG A 12 -8.75 -29.34 30.35
C ARG A 12 -8.68 -30.26 29.12
N VAL A 13 -7.59 -31.01 28.98
CA VAL A 13 -7.40 -32.02 27.91
C VAL A 13 -8.45 -33.12 28.03
N LEU A 14 -8.69 -33.62 29.26
CA LEU A 14 -9.75 -34.60 29.56
C LEU A 14 -11.18 -34.07 29.37
N ARG A 15 -11.41 -32.75 29.48
CA ARG A 15 -12.71 -32.13 29.21
C ARG A 15 -12.98 -31.92 27.72
N LEU A 16 -11.97 -31.57 26.92
CA LEU A 16 -12.10 -31.48 25.46
C LEU A 16 -12.27 -32.88 24.82
N THR A 17 -11.44 -33.85 25.20
CA THR A 17 -11.54 -35.24 24.67
C THR A 17 -12.86 -35.92 25.01
N ARG A 18 -13.43 -35.69 26.20
CA ARG A 18 -14.75 -36.25 26.58
C ARG A 18 -15.95 -35.58 25.90
N ARG A 19 -15.80 -34.37 25.37
CA ARG A 19 -16.91 -33.63 24.73
C ARG A 19 -16.99 -33.85 23.22
N ILE A 20 -15.88 -34.26 22.58
CA ILE A 20 -15.72 -34.27 21.11
C ILE A 20 -15.62 -35.70 20.53
N GLY A 21 -15.26 -36.72 21.32
CA GLY A 21 -15.17 -38.11 20.82
C GLY A 21 -14.11 -38.37 19.73
N ARG A 22 -13.34 -37.34 19.32
CA ARG A 22 -12.23 -37.40 18.35
C ARG A 22 -10.92 -36.99 19.03
N SER A 23 -9.80 -37.64 18.68
CA SER A 23 -8.45 -37.13 18.94
C SER A 23 -8.28 -35.85 18.13
N ILE A 24 -7.87 -34.72 18.70
CA ILE A 24 -7.88 -33.42 17.97
C ILE A 24 -6.66 -33.38 17.02
N ARG A 25 -6.87 -33.47 15.71
CA ARG A 25 -5.81 -33.33 14.70
C ARG A 25 -6.16 -32.29 13.64
N ALA A 26 -5.19 -31.44 13.29
CA ALA A 26 -5.29 -30.49 12.18
C ALA A 26 -4.57 -31.08 10.97
N LEU A 27 -5.28 -31.16 9.85
CA LEU A 27 -4.75 -31.59 8.56
C LEU A 27 -4.63 -30.36 7.66
N ASP A 28 -3.47 -30.13 7.05
CA ASP A 28 -3.29 -29.02 6.10
C ASP A 28 -2.62 -29.48 4.82
N ILE A 29 -3.12 -28.94 3.71
CA ILE A 29 -2.56 -29.18 2.39
C ILE A 29 -2.47 -27.89 1.62
N ARG A 30 -1.31 -27.68 1.03
CA ARG A 30 -1.02 -26.52 0.23
C ARG A 30 -0.63 -26.90 -1.19
N THR A 31 -1.29 -26.26 -2.14
CA THR A 31 -0.91 -26.27 -3.56
C THR A 31 -0.23 -24.95 -3.91
N LEU A 32 1.09 -24.96 -4.11
CA LEU A 32 1.82 -23.83 -4.71
C LEU A 32 1.87 -24.01 -6.22
N SER A 33 1.28 -23.10 -6.98
CA SER A 33 1.52 -23.03 -8.42
C SER A 33 3.01 -22.73 -8.68
N GLY A 34 3.77 -23.72 -9.14
CA GLY A 34 5.09 -23.50 -9.74
C GLY A 34 6.27 -24.29 -9.16
N THR A 35 6.15 -24.94 -8.00
CA THR A 35 7.20 -25.86 -7.49
C THR A 35 6.65 -27.11 -6.83
N ASN A 36 6.06 -27.04 -5.63
CA ASN A 36 5.61 -28.23 -4.89
C ASN A 36 4.24 -28.07 -4.19
N THR A 37 3.48 -29.16 -4.10
CA THR A 37 2.38 -29.34 -3.15
C THR A 37 2.95 -29.86 -1.83
N ASP A 38 2.68 -29.13 -0.75
CA ASP A 38 3.17 -29.41 0.60
C ASP A 38 1.99 -29.82 1.48
N GLY A 39 2.12 -30.86 2.29
CA GLY A 39 1.08 -31.29 3.23
C GLY A 39 1.66 -31.61 4.60
N VAL A 40 0.86 -31.39 5.64
CA VAL A 40 1.19 -31.80 7.01
C VAL A 40 -0.05 -32.32 7.76
N ILE A 41 0.16 -33.33 8.59
CA ILE A 41 -0.79 -33.73 9.63
C ILE A 41 -0.14 -33.42 10.97
N LEU A 42 -0.81 -32.64 11.81
CA LEU A 42 -0.29 -32.30 13.13
C LEU A 42 -1.36 -32.39 14.23
N ASP A 43 -0.89 -32.69 15.43
CA ASP A 43 -1.65 -32.61 16.67
C ASP A 43 -1.19 -31.38 17.46
N PRO A 44 -2.00 -30.30 17.52
CA PRO A 44 -1.60 -29.05 18.16
C PRO A 44 -1.45 -29.21 19.68
N LEU A 45 -2.05 -30.23 20.31
CA LEU A 45 -1.90 -30.50 21.74
C LEU A 45 -0.51 -31.03 22.10
N ARG A 46 0.20 -31.57 21.10
CA ARG A 46 1.55 -32.13 21.22
C ARG A 46 2.64 -31.15 20.78
N ALA A 47 2.32 -29.87 20.60
CA ALA A 47 3.25 -28.83 20.14
C ALA A 47 4.49 -28.64 21.03
N SER A 48 4.43 -29.04 22.30
CA SER A 48 5.57 -29.01 23.23
C SER A 48 6.55 -30.18 23.07
N GLU A 49 6.20 -31.22 22.32
CA GLU A 49 7.06 -32.38 22.07
C GLU A 49 8.19 -32.05 21.07
N PRO A 50 9.28 -32.86 21.00
CA PRO A 50 10.39 -32.60 20.08
C PRO A 50 10.01 -32.58 18.60
N ASP A 51 9.02 -33.38 18.20
CA ASP A 51 8.43 -33.42 16.86
C ASP A 51 7.41 -32.28 16.63
N LYS A 52 7.16 -31.44 17.64
CA LYS A 52 6.16 -30.37 17.65
C LYS A 52 4.75 -30.85 17.30
N GLY A 53 4.44 -32.12 17.54
CA GLY A 53 3.16 -32.73 17.20
C GLY A 53 2.98 -33.02 15.72
N ILE A 54 4.02 -32.94 14.89
CA ILE A 54 3.96 -33.28 13.45
C ILE A 54 3.95 -34.81 13.30
N ILE A 55 2.85 -35.35 12.78
CA ILE A 55 2.62 -36.80 12.65
C ILE A 55 3.08 -37.31 11.28
N ALA A 56 2.76 -36.59 10.22
CA ALA A 56 3.16 -36.91 8.86
C ALA A 56 3.27 -35.64 8.02
N TRP A 57 4.05 -35.71 6.94
CA TRP A 57 4.22 -34.62 6.00
C TRP A 57 4.49 -35.17 4.59
N HIS A 58 4.15 -34.38 3.58
CA HIS A 58 4.36 -34.73 2.19
C HIS A 58 4.83 -33.51 1.40
N LYS A 59 5.67 -33.75 0.40
CA LYS A 59 6.16 -32.73 -0.53
C LYS A 59 6.34 -33.38 -1.90
N ALA A 60 5.56 -32.93 -2.88
CA ALA A 60 5.61 -33.44 -4.24
C ALA A 60 5.50 -32.31 -5.27
N PRO A 61 5.99 -32.48 -6.51
CA PRO A 61 5.80 -31.49 -7.56
C PRO A 61 4.32 -31.15 -7.77
N THR A 62 4.00 -29.86 -7.95
CA THR A 62 2.61 -29.44 -8.16
C THR A 62 2.08 -29.92 -9.51
N THR A 63 0.93 -30.57 -9.50
CA THR A 63 0.21 -31.00 -10.71
C THR A 63 -0.56 -29.83 -11.34
N THR A 64 -0.84 -29.91 -12.64
CA THR A 64 -1.67 -28.92 -13.35
C THR A 64 -3.12 -28.92 -12.86
N ASN A 65 -3.62 -30.08 -12.39
CA ASN A 65 -4.90 -30.21 -11.71
C ASN A 65 -4.69 -30.21 -10.18
N PRO A 66 -5.10 -29.15 -9.46
CA PRO A 66 -4.89 -29.01 -8.02
C PRO A 66 -5.58 -30.10 -7.19
N SER A 67 -6.75 -30.58 -7.63
CA SER A 67 -7.49 -31.63 -6.92
C SER A 67 -6.74 -32.95 -6.93
N LEU A 68 -6.02 -33.27 -8.01
CA LEU A 68 -5.16 -34.46 -8.07
C LEU A 68 -3.99 -34.32 -7.10
N GLY A 69 -3.29 -33.19 -7.11
CA GLY A 69 -2.15 -32.96 -6.21
C GLY A 69 -2.55 -32.98 -4.73
N ILE A 70 -3.71 -32.41 -4.39
CA ILE A 70 -4.28 -32.48 -3.04
C ILE A 70 -4.61 -33.93 -2.66
N ASN A 71 -5.26 -34.67 -3.57
CA ASN A 71 -5.65 -36.05 -3.32
C ASN A 71 -4.43 -36.96 -3.09
N ASP A 72 -3.40 -36.85 -3.92
CA ASP A 72 -2.17 -37.64 -3.81
C ASP A 72 -1.41 -37.33 -2.52
N ALA A 73 -1.38 -36.04 -2.13
CA ALA A 73 -0.80 -35.62 -0.86
C ALA A 73 -1.59 -36.17 0.35
N LEU A 74 -2.93 -36.14 0.31
CA LEU A 74 -3.77 -36.73 1.35
C LEU A 74 -3.47 -38.22 1.50
N ILE A 75 -3.58 -39.00 0.41
CA ILE A 75 -3.37 -40.45 0.43
C ILE A 75 -2.00 -40.78 1.03
N SER A 76 -0.94 -40.12 0.53
CA SER A 76 0.43 -40.34 1.02
C SER A 76 0.57 -40.07 2.52
N MET A 77 -0.05 -39.01 3.03
CA MET A 77 0.04 -38.68 4.46
C MET A 77 -0.79 -39.61 5.35
N PHE A 78 -1.96 -40.08 4.90
CA PHE A 78 -2.75 -41.07 5.63
C PHE A 78 -2.06 -42.44 5.67
N GLU A 79 -1.40 -42.85 4.58
CA GLU A 79 -0.60 -44.07 4.54
C GLU A 79 0.60 -44.01 5.50
N GLN A 80 1.29 -42.87 5.59
CA GLN A 80 2.41 -42.67 6.52
C GLN A 80 1.96 -42.62 7.98
N SER A 81 0.90 -41.88 8.28
CA SER A 81 0.45 -41.61 9.66
C SER A 81 -0.40 -42.72 10.26
N LYS A 82 -1.05 -43.55 9.43
CA LYS A 82 -1.98 -44.63 9.84
C LYS A 82 -3.10 -44.17 10.77
N ILE A 83 -3.51 -42.91 10.65
CA ILE A 83 -4.58 -42.33 11.45
C ILE A 83 -5.95 -42.65 10.88
N ASN A 84 -6.97 -42.71 11.73
CA ASN A 84 -8.36 -42.76 11.27
C ASN A 84 -8.80 -41.36 10.75
N PRO A 85 -9.37 -41.25 9.53
CA PRO A 85 -10.00 -40.03 9.03
C PRO A 85 -10.97 -39.34 10.01
N ASP A 86 -11.70 -40.13 10.83
CA ASP A 86 -12.62 -39.57 11.83
C ASP A 86 -11.90 -38.77 12.95
N GLU A 87 -10.58 -38.92 13.10
CA GLU A 87 -9.77 -38.17 14.07
C GLU A 87 -9.32 -36.80 13.52
N VAL A 88 -9.69 -36.42 12.30
CA VAL A 88 -9.36 -35.10 11.76
C VAL A 88 -10.42 -34.08 12.15
N ALA A 89 -9.99 -32.99 12.80
CA ALA A 89 -10.86 -31.94 13.29
C ALA A 89 -11.13 -30.85 12.24
N SER A 90 -10.18 -30.59 11.34
CA SER A 90 -10.32 -29.64 10.23
C SER A 90 -9.32 -29.93 9.12
N VAL A 91 -9.66 -29.50 7.89
CA VAL A 91 -8.71 -29.40 6.78
C VAL A 91 -8.49 -27.93 6.46
N THR A 92 -7.24 -27.47 6.49
CA THR A 92 -6.88 -26.13 6.02
C THR A 92 -6.18 -26.22 4.67
N ILE A 93 -6.42 -25.23 3.80
CA ILE A 93 -5.83 -25.17 2.47
C ILE A 93 -5.14 -23.82 2.24
N GLY A 94 -3.88 -23.87 1.86
CA GLY A 94 -3.17 -22.74 1.25
C GLY A 94 -3.19 -22.85 -0.27
N THR A 95 -3.53 -21.78 -0.97
CA THR A 95 -3.53 -21.79 -2.44
C THR A 95 -3.07 -20.47 -3.06
N THR A 96 -2.35 -20.57 -4.18
CA THR A 96 -1.96 -19.43 -5.03
C THR A 96 -2.74 -19.40 -6.35
N HIS A 97 -3.71 -20.29 -6.56
CA HIS A 97 -4.45 -20.38 -7.82
C HIS A 97 -5.17 -19.07 -8.19
N PHE A 98 -5.72 -18.36 -7.21
CA PHE A 98 -6.49 -17.14 -7.46
C PHE A 98 -5.60 -15.98 -7.89
N VAL A 99 -4.45 -15.77 -7.23
CA VAL A 99 -3.52 -14.70 -7.61
C VAL A 99 -2.92 -14.96 -9.00
N ASN A 100 -2.62 -16.22 -9.31
CA ASN A 100 -2.10 -16.60 -10.62
C ASN A 100 -3.07 -16.30 -11.76
N ALA A 101 -4.38 -16.46 -11.57
CA ALA A 101 -5.36 -16.11 -12.60
C ALA A 101 -5.26 -14.63 -13.03
N VAL A 102 -5.00 -13.74 -12.06
CA VAL A 102 -4.81 -12.30 -12.30
C VAL A 102 -3.43 -12.03 -12.93
N VAL A 103 -2.37 -12.62 -12.37
CA VAL A 103 -0.97 -12.41 -12.84
C VAL A 103 -0.77 -12.96 -14.26
N GLU A 104 -1.41 -14.08 -14.60
CA GLU A 104 -1.34 -14.72 -15.92
C GLU A 104 -2.32 -14.09 -16.92
N ARG A 105 -3.16 -13.15 -16.48
CA ARG A 105 -4.16 -12.43 -17.31
C ARG A 105 -5.08 -13.39 -18.08
N ASP A 106 -5.53 -14.45 -17.40
CA ASP A 106 -6.24 -15.54 -18.06
C ASP A 106 -7.74 -15.24 -18.21
N ALA A 107 -8.15 -15.00 -19.46
CA ALA A 107 -9.53 -14.72 -19.82
C ALA A 107 -10.52 -15.86 -19.51
N ALA A 108 -10.07 -17.11 -19.42
CA ALA A 108 -10.93 -18.24 -19.06
C ALA A 108 -11.21 -18.30 -17.54
N ARG A 109 -10.36 -17.66 -16.73
CA ARG A 109 -10.50 -17.60 -15.26
C ARG A 109 -11.01 -16.27 -14.74
N LEU A 110 -11.09 -15.24 -15.58
CA LEU A 110 -11.50 -13.88 -15.22
C LEU A 110 -12.82 -13.49 -15.88
N SER A 111 -13.78 -13.09 -15.05
CA SER A 111 -15.09 -12.60 -15.49
C SER A 111 -15.04 -11.11 -15.83
N ARG A 112 -15.87 -10.71 -16.79
CA ARG A 112 -16.17 -9.30 -17.06
C ARG A 112 -16.98 -8.71 -15.90
N VAL A 113 -16.67 -7.47 -15.54
CA VAL A 113 -17.24 -6.76 -14.38
C VAL A 113 -17.90 -5.44 -14.81
N ALA A 114 -19.03 -5.14 -14.19
CA ALA A 114 -19.67 -3.84 -14.20
C ALA A 114 -19.53 -3.14 -12.83
N VAL A 115 -19.38 -1.83 -12.81
CA VAL A 115 -19.22 -1.04 -11.57
C VAL A 115 -20.33 0.00 -11.44
N ILE A 116 -21.01 0.04 -10.30
CA ILE A 116 -22.01 1.06 -9.96
C ILE A 116 -21.44 1.88 -8.81
N ARG A 117 -21.12 3.14 -9.07
CA ARG A 117 -20.63 4.08 -8.05
C ARG A 117 -21.79 4.86 -7.44
N LEU A 118 -21.94 4.76 -6.12
CA LEU A 118 -22.82 5.61 -5.31
C LEU A 118 -22.02 6.84 -4.87
N SER A 119 -21.93 7.83 -5.75
CA SER A 119 -21.01 8.96 -5.57
C SER A 119 -21.59 10.32 -5.94
N GLY A 120 -22.80 10.39 -6.50
CA GLY A 120 -23.34 11.64 -7.00
C GLY A 120 -22.39 12.30 -8.01
N PRO A 121 -22.01 13.58 -7.84
CA PRO A 121 -21.14 14.30 -8.77
C PRO A 121 -19.65 13.92 -8.65
N PHE A 122 -19.26 13.23 -7.58
CA PHE A 122 -17.86 12.95 -7.22
C PHE A 122 -17.28 11.74 -7.97
N GLY A 123 -15.97 11.76 -8.18
CA GLY A 123 -15.22 10.65 -8.80
C GLY A 123 -15.39 10.50 -10.32
N LYS A 124 -16.17 11.35 -10.98
CA LYS A 124 -16.42 11.28 -12.44
C LYS A 124 -15.17 11.45 -13.31
N HIS A 125 -14.16 12.15 -12.80
CA HIS A 125 -12.90 12.43 -13.52
C HIS A 125 -11.83 11.34 -13.36
N ALA A 126 -12.10 10.33 -12.53
CA ALA A 126 -11.21 9.20 -12.30
C ALA A 126 -12.02 7.90 -12.46
N PRO A 127 -12.24 7.43 -13.70
CA PRO A 127 -13.07 6.24 -13.96
C PRO A 127 -12.49 5.00 -13.25
N PRO A 128 -13.29 3.94 -13.06
CA PRO A 128 -12.77 2.68 -12.52
C PRO A 128 -11.58 2.16 -13.35
N CYS A 129 -10.61 1.56 -12.66
CA CYS A 129 -9.37 1.03 -13.26
C CYS A 129 -8.52 2.09 -14.00
N VAL A 130 -8.61 3.38 -13.64
CA VAL A 130 -7.89 4.49 -14.32
C VAL A 130 -6.36 4.36 -14.32
N ASP A 131 -5.81 3.60 -13.37
CA ASP A 131 -4.38 3.36 -13.20
C ASP A 131 -3.94 1.92 -13.42
N TRP A 132 -4.83 1.06 -13.92
CA TRP A 132 -4.51 -0.34 -14.20
C TRP A 132 -3.71 -0.48 -15.50
N PRO A 133 -2.98 -1.60 -15.68
CA PRO A 133 -2.49 -2.02 -16.98
C PRO A 133 -3.65 -2.09 -17.99
N ASP A 134 -3.45 -1.51 -19.18
CA ASP A 134 -4.53 -1.33 -20.18
C ASP A 134 -5.16 -2.66 -20.62
N ASP A 135 -4.36 -3.73 -20.68
CA ASP A 135 -4.82 -5.04 -21.10
C ASP A 135 -5.63 -5.76 -20.01
N LEU A 136 -5.19 -5.68 -18.74
CA LEU A 136 -5.96 -6.18 -17.60
C LEU A 136 -7.28 -5.41 -17.44
N ARG A 137 -7.24 -4.08 -17.63
CA ARG A 137 -8.45 -3.23 -17.64
C ARG A 137 -9.41 -3.67 -18.75
N SER A 138 -8.91 -3.84 -19.96
CA SER A 138 -9.72 -4.23 -21.13
C SER A 138 -10.32 -5.63 -20.98
N LEU A 139 -9.62 -6.51 -20.27
CA LEU A 139 -10.09 -7.86 -19.98
C LEU A 139 -11.25 -7.88 -18.97
N ILE A 140 -11.16 -7.06 -17.91
CA ILE A 140 -12.07 -7.14 -16.76
C ILE A 140 -13.19 -6.08 -16.83
N LEU A 141 -12.87 -4.81 -17.00
CA LEU A 141 -13.85 -3.72 -16.87
C LEU A 141 -14.67 -3.55 -18.16
N SER A 142 -15.96 -3.91 -18.12
CA SER A 142 -16.85 -3.86 -19.30
C SER A 142 -17.91 -2.76 -19.27
N HIS A 143 -18.27 -2.29 -18.07
CA HIS A 143 -19.20 -1.20 -17.90
C HIS A 143 -18.98 -0.51 -16.55
N TYR A 144 -19.32 0.78 -16.48
CA TYR A 144 -19.46 1.46 -15.21
C TYR A 144 -20.50 2.57 -15.33
N ALA A 145 -21.09 2.94 -14.20
CA ALA A 145 -22.00 4.07 -14.08
C ALA A 145 -21.81 4.76 -12.73
N LEU A 146 -22.07 6.07 -12.71
CA LEU A 146 -22.16 6.86 -11.50
C LEU A 146 -23.64 7.19 -11.29
N VAL A 147 -24.15 6.95 -10.09
CA VAL A 147 -25.54 7.21 -9.69
C VAL A 147 -25.56 8.00 -8.39
N LYS A 148 -26.74 8.53 -8.04
CA LYS A 148 -26.94 9.18 -6.74
C LYS A 148 -26.66 8.24 -5.57
N GLY A 149 -26.27 8.83 -4.44
CA GLY A 149 -25.76 8.16 -3.27
C GLY A 149 -24.43 8.77 -2.81
N GLY A 150 -23.78 8.07 -1.88
CA GLY A 150 -22.57 8.52 -1.20
C GLY A 150 -22.89 9.26 0.09
N LEU A 151 -21.93 9.20 1.02
CA LEU A 151 -22.00 9.90 2.30
C LEU A 151 -20.86 10.91 2.42
N GLU A 152 -21.02 11.87 3.31
CA GLU A 152 -19.94 12.71 3.82
C GLU A 152 -19.15 11.96 4.89
N VAL A 153 -17.97 12.48 5.24
CA VAL A 153 -17.09 11.88 6.27
C VAL A 153 -17.76 11.72 7.63
N ASP A 154 -18.79 12.52 7.89
CA ASP A 154 -19.55 12.48 9.12
C ASP A 154 -20.77 11.53 9.07
N GLY A 155 -21.01 10.87 7.94
CA GLY A 155 -22.11 9.94 7.71
C GLY A 155 -23.38 10.59 7.17
N ARG A 156 -23.46 11.93 7.06
CA ARG A 156 -24.59 12.59 6.39
C ARG A 156 -24.62 12.18 4.91
N PRO A 157 -25.79 11.97 4.29
CA PRO A 157 -25.86 11.64 2.87
C PRO A 157 -25.44 12.83 2.01
N ILE A 158 -24.58 12.59 1.02
CA ILE A 158 -24.37 13.51 -0.12
C ILE A 158 -25.70 13.59 -0.90
N SER A 159 -26.25 12.42 -1.20
CA SER A 159 -27.61 12.23 -1.72
C SER A 159 -28.09 10.83 -1.32
N ASP A 160 -29.40 10.59 -1.34
CA ASP A 160 -29.92 9.21 -1.25
C ASP A 160 -29.81 8.51 -2.61
N ILE A 161 -29.80 7.17 -2.59
CA ILE A 161 -29.77 6.38 -3.83
C ILE A 161 -31.05 6.60 -4.66
N ASP A 162 -30.91 6.62 -5.98
CA ASP A 162 -32.03 6.70 -6.91
C ASP A 162 -32.28 5.33 -7.54
N GLU A 163 -33.41 4.71 -7.20
CA GLU A 163 -33.76 3.38 -7.69
C GLU A 163 -33.95 3.34 -9.21
N ALA A 164 -34.48 4.40 -9.82
CA ALA A 164 -34.69 4.45 -11.26
C ALA A 164 -33.35 4.45 -12.00
N GLU A 165 -32.40 5.28 -11.54
CA GLU A 165 -31.04 5.32 -12.11
C GLU A 165 -30.36 3.93 -12.01
N ILE A 166 -30.48 3.25 -10.86
CA ILE A 166 -29.90 1.91 -10.68
C ILE A 166 -30.55 0.89 -11.63
N ARG A 167 -31.88 0.95 -11.82
CA ARG A 167 -32.60 0.05 -12.74
C ARG A 167 -32.19 0.26 -14.20
N ASP A 168 -32.00 1.51 -14.61
CA ASP A 168 -31.52 1.84 -15.96
C ASP A 168 -30.10 1.31 -16.20
N VAL A 169 -29.22 1.46 -15.21
CA VAL A 169 -27.88 0.87 -15.25
C VAL A 169 -27.95 -0.67 -15.32
N CYS A 170 -28.85 -1.30 -14.56
CA CYS A 170 -29.04 -2.76 -14.63
C CYS A 170 -29.48 -3.21 -16.03
N ALA A 171 -30.36 -2.46 -16.70
CA ALA A 171 -30.75 -2.75 -18.08
C ALA A 171 -29.56 -2.70 -19.05
N ALA A 172 -28.67 -1.71 -18.89
CA ALA A 172 -27.43 -1.60 -19.68
C ALA A 172 -26.45 -2.76 -19.40
N ILE A 173 -26.35 -3.20 -18.13
CA ILE A 173 -25.54 -4.35 -17.72
C ILE A 173 -26.09 -5.65 -18.34
N ALA A 174 -27.42 -5.85 -18.30
CA ALA A 174 -28.09 -7.00 -18.90
C ALA A 174 -27.84 -7.07 -20.42
N ALA A 175 -27.97 -5.93 -21.12
CA ALA A 175 -27.74 -5.85 -22.56
C ALA A 175 -26.30 -6.23 -22.97
N LYS A 176 -25.33 -6.09 -22.06
CA LYS A 176 -23.92 -6.47 -22.26
C LYS A 176 -23.58 -7.87 -21.76
N ASN A 177 -24.55 -8.61 -21.22
CA ASN A 177 -24.40 -9.95 -20.64
C ASN A 177 -23.27 -10.03 -19.58
N ILE A 178 -23.23 -9.05 -18.68
CA ILE A 178 -22.23 -9.00 -17.60
C ILE A 178 -22.82 -9.66 -16.34
N ALA A 179 -22.16 -10.70 -15.84
CA ALA A 179 -22.62 -11.50 -14.70
C ALA A 179 -21.98 -11.12 -13.35
N ALA A 180 -21.04 -10.17 -13.32
CA ALA A 180 -20.41 -9.69 -12.09
C ALA A 180 -20.58 -8.17 -11.96
N VAL A 181 -21.17 -7.73 -10.83
CA VAL A 181 -21.47 -6.32 -10.56
C VAL A 181 -20.85 -5.91 -9.24
N VAL A 182 -20.10 -4.82 -9.23
CA VAL A 182 -19.56 -4.17 -8.04
C VAL A 182 -20.42 -2.95 -7.71
N VAL A 183 -20.83 -2.81 -6.45
CA VAL A 183 -21.41 -1.58 -5.91
C VAL A 183 -20.37 -0.93 -4.99
N ASN A 184 -19.98 0.31 -5.29
CA ASN A 184 -18.97 1.05 -4.56
C ASN A 184 -19.51 2.43 -4.15
N GLY A 185 -19.63 2.70 -2.86
CA GLY A 185 -20.11 3.98 -2.34
C GLY A 185 -19.05 4.80 -1.63
N ILE A 186 -19.16 6.12 -1.71
CA ILE A 186 -18.32 7.05 -0.93
C ILE A 186 -18.64 6.88 0.56
N PHE A 187 -17.62 6.64 1.39
CA PHE A 187 -17.71 6.38 2.83
C PHE A 187 -18.60 5.16 3.19
N SER A 188 -18.84 4.24 2.25
CA SER A 188 -19.67 3.05 2.51
C SER A 188 -19.15 2.09 3.61
N PRO A 189 -17.84 1.95 3.88
CA PRO A 189 -17.38 1.09 4.98
C PRO A 189 -17.86 1.53 6.37
N ILE A 190 -18.11 2.83 6.55
CA ILE A 190 -18.56 3.42 7.81
C ILE A 190 -20.08 3.70 7.84
N ASP A 191 -20.81 3.33 6.79
CA ASP A 191 -22.27 3.46 6.72
C ASP A 191 -22.94 2.44 7.64
N VAL A 192 -23.49 2.90 8.75
CA VAL A 192 -24.25 2.08 9.71
C VAL A 192 -25.70 2.52 9.86
N VAL A 193 -26.10 3.56 9.11
CA VAL A 193 -27.41 4.22 9.27
C VAL A 193 -28.25 4.11 8.00
N HIS A 194 -27.63 4.32 6.83
CA HIS A 194 -28.33 4.42 5.56
C HIS A 194 -28.28 3.13 4.74
N ASP A 195 -27.26 2.30 4.97
CA ASP A 195 -26.98 1.04 4.27
C ASP A 195 -27.17 1.16 2.74
N GLN A 196 -26.59 2.21 2.14
CA GLN A 196 -26.80 2.53 0.73
C GLN A 196 -26.31 1.42 -0.21
N GLU A 197 -25.12 0.86 0.04
CA GLU A 197 -24.58 -0.27 -0.73
C GLU A 197 -25.49 -1.52 -0.68
N PRO A 198 -25.90 -2.01 0.50
CA PRO A 198 -26.88 -3.09 0.61
C PRO A 198 -28.22 -2.82 -0.10
N ARG A 199 -28.78 -1.61 0.05
CA ARG A 199 -30.04 -1.22 -0.63
C ARG A 199 -29.89 -1.24 -2.14
N ALA A 200 -28.81 -0.67 -2.67
CA ALA A 200 -28.51 -0.71 -4.10
C ALA A 200 -28.33 -2.15 -4.59
N ALA A 201 -27.62 -3.00 -3.84
CA ALA A 201 -27.45 -4.41 -4.21
C ALA A 201 -28.77 -5.20 -4.22
N ALA A 202 -29.73 -4.89 -3.35
CA ALA A 202 -31.06 -5.50 -3.40
C ALA A 202 -31.79 -5.17 -4.72
N ILE A 203 -31.69 -3.92 -5.17
CA ILE A 203 -32.24 -3.49 -6.48
C ILE A 203 -31.53 -4.22 -7.62
N VAL A 204 -30.20 -4.26 -7.60
CA VAL A 204 -29.39 -4.96 -8.63
C VAL A 204 -29.77 -6.43 -8.70
N ARG A 205 -29.86 -7.14 -7.58
CA ARG A 205 -30.27 -8.56 -7.53
C ARG A 205 -31.68 -8.78 -8.06
N SER A 206 -32.61 -7.84 -7.83
CA SER A 206 -33.96 -7.93 -8.38
C SER A 206 -34.00 -7.77 -9.91
N CYS A 207 -33.08 -6.99 -10.48
CA CYS A 207 -33.00 -6.74 -11.92
C CYS A 207 -32.15 -7.78 -12.65
N LEU A 208 -31.14 -8.33 -11.97
CA LEU A 208 -30.15 -9.26 -12.50
C LEU A 208 -30.02 -10.47 -11.55
N PRO A 209 -30.98 -11.41 -11.54
CA PRO A 209 -31.00 -12.53 -10.58
C PRO A 209 -29.76 -13.42 -10.64
N ASN A 210 -29.18 -13.60 -11.83
CA ASN A 210 -28.03 -14.48 -12.05
C ASN A 210 -26.68 -13.75 -11.89
N ALA A 211 -26.69 -12.45 -11.55
CA ALA A 211 -25.46 -11.69 -11.39
C ALA A 211 -24.90 -11.80 -9.97
N SER A 212 -23.60 -12.03 -9.87
CA SER A 212 -22.89 -11.91 -8.59
C SER A 212 -22.67 -10.44 -8.24
N VAL A 213 -23.27 -10.00 -7.14
CA VAL A 213 -23.13 -8.63 -6.64
C VAL A 213 -22.13 -8.57 -5.50
N VAL A 214 -21.07 -7.79 -5.68
CA VAL A 214 -20.01 -7.53 -4.69
C VAL A 214 -20.18 -6.13 -4.11
N LEU A 215 -20.22 -6.05 -2.78
CA LEU A 215 -20.24 -4.79 -2.05
C LEU A 215 -18.80 -4.39 -1.68
N SER A 216 -18.40 -3.18 -2.08
CA SER A 216 -17.02 -2.71 -1.83
C SER A 216 -16.67 -2.70 -0.34
N ARG A 217 -17.65 -2.38 0.52
CA ARG A 217 -17.49 -2.34 1.99
C ARG A 217 -17.17 -3.69 2.64
N GLU A 218 -17.48 -4.79 1.97
CA GLU A 218 -17.17 -6.15 2.47
C GLU A 218 -15.74 -6.58 2.07
N VAL A 219 -15.19 -5.94 1.04
CA VAL A 219 -13.89 -6.31 0.46
C VAL A 219 -12.75 -5.62 1.20
N ALA A 220 -12.77 -4.30 1.31
CA ALA A 220 -11.70 -3.51 1.92
C ALA A 220 -12.21 -2.23 2.62
N GLN A 221 -11.29 -1.51 3.27
CA GLN A 221 -11.58 -0.35 4.13
C GLN A 221 -11.54 0.99 3.37
N LEU A 222 -11.48 2.12 4.08
CA LEU A 222 -11.36 3.46 3.48
C LEU A 222 -10.15 3.58 2.54
N GLY A 223 -10.33 4.30 1.44
CA GLY A 223 -9.47 4.30 0.25
C GLY A 223 -10.32 4.01 -0.98
N PHE A 224 -10.89 5.03 -1.62
CA PHE A 224 -11.95 4.84 -2.63
C PHE A 224 -11.45 4.05 -3.84
N LEU A 225 -10.32 4.45 -4.42
CA LEU A 225 -9.75 3.79 -5.59
C LEU A 225 -9.23 2.40 -5.22
N GLU A 226 -8.50 2.28 -4.11
CA GLU A 226 -7.92 1.02 -3.67
C GLU A 226 -8.98 -0.03 -3.30
N ARG A 227 -10.07 0.40 -2.64
CA ARG A 227 -11.21 -0.46 -2.29
C ARG A 227 -11.98 -0.87 -3.54
N GLU A 228 -12.23 0.07 -4.45
CA GLU A 228 -12.88 -0.24 -5.72
C GLU A 228 -12.05 -1.24 -6.54
N ASN A 229 -10.74 -1.02 -6.63
CA ASN A 229 -9.82 -1.90 -7.34
C ASN A 229 -9.87 -3.33 -6.76
N GLY A 230 -9.82 -3.45 -5.43
CA GLY A 230 -9.97 -4.74 -4.75
C GLY A 230 -11.32 -5.40 -5.02
N ALA A 231 -12.41 -4.62 -5.01
CA ALA A 231 -13.75 -5.14 -5.27
C ALA A 231 -13.92 -5.63 -6.72
N ILE A 232 -13.36 -4.91 -7.71
CA ILE A 232 -13.37 -5.31 -9.12
C ILE A 232 -12.57 -6.59 -9.32
N LEU A 233 -11.36 -6.69 -8.78
CA LEU A 233 -10.56 -7.91 -8.88
C LEU A 233 -11.25 -9.09 -8.20
N ASN A 234 -11.83 -8.87 -7.01
CA ASN A 234 -12.58 -9.90 -6.31
C ASN A 234 -13.76 -10.40 -7.16
N ALA A 235 -14.55 -9.48 -7.72
CA ALA A 235 -15.69 -9.79 -8.59
C ALA A 235 -15.26 -10.57 -9.85
N ALA A 236 -14.14 -10.20 -10.46
CA ALA A 236 -13.61 -10.86 -11.66
C ALA A 236 -13.25 -12.33 -11.41
N ILE A 237 -12.76 -12.68 -10.22
CA ILE A 237 -12.30 -14.05 -9.91
C ILE A 237 -13.37 -14.93 -9.24
N LEU A 238 -14.54 -14.40 -8.88
CA LEU A 238 -15.55 -15.11 -8.07
C LEU A 238 -15.98 -16.46 -8.67
N ALA A 239 -16.28 -16.49 -9.97
CA ALA A 239 -16.75 -17.70 -10.65
C ALA A 239 -15.68 -18.81 -10.59
N PHE A 240 -14.42 -18.45 -10.88
CA PHE A 240 -13.29 -19.36 -10.77
C PHE A 240 -13.09 -19.82 -9.32
N ALA A 241 -13.13 -18.91 -8.36
CA ALA A 241 -12.98 -19.23 -6.94
C ALA A 241 -14.04 -20.23 -6.44
N ARG A 242 -15.30 -20.06 -6.80
CA ARG A 242 -16.38 -21.00 -6.44
C ARG A 242 -16.11 -22.41 -7.00
N ARG A 243 -15.68 -22.52 -8.26
CA ARG A 243 -15.32 -23.81 -8.89
C ARG A 243 -14.13 -24.45 -8.17
N THR A 244 -13.08 -23.68 -7.89
CA THR A 244 -11.89 -24.17 -7.20
C THR A 244 -12.20 -24.63 -5.78
N ILE A 245 -12.93 -23.85 -4.98
CA ILE A 245 -13.31 -24.23 -3.62
C ILE A 245 -14.18 -25.48 -3.61
N ARG A 246 -15.09 -25.64 -4.59
CA ARG A 246 -15.87 -26.88 -4.76
C ARG A 246 -14.95 -28.07 -5.02
N SER A 247 -13.96 -27.91 -5.91
CA SER A 247 -13.00 -28.95 -6.25
C SER A 247 -12.09 -29.38 -5.09
N PHE A 248 -11.86 -28.50 -4.10
CA PHE A 248 -11.13 -28.83 -2.87
C PHE A 248 -11.93 -29.69 -1.89
N ARG A 249 -13.26 -29.61 -1.94
CA ARG A 249 -14.15 -30.40 -1.06
C ARG A 249 -14.29 -31.84 -1.53
N GLU A 250 -14.08 -32.11 -2.81
CA GLU A 250 -14.24 -33.45 -3.38
C GLU A 250 -13.25 -34.47 -2.80
N PRO A 251 -11.91 -34.24 -2.77
CA PRO A 251 -10.97 -35.17 -2.16
C PRO A 251 -11.27 -35.44 -0.69
N VAL A 252 -11.63 -34.39 0.06
CA VAL A 252 -12.00 -34.47 1.48
C VAL A 252 -13.21 -35.40 1.68
N LYS A 253 -14.25 -35.25 0.84
CA LYS A 253 -15.42 -36.15 0.86
C LYS A 253 -15.07 -37.59 0.46
N ARG A 254 -14.26 -37.78 -0.60
CA ARG A 254 -13.86 -39.11 -1.09
C ARG A 254 -13.10 -39.92 -0.04
N LEU A 255 -12.31 -39.26 0.80
CA LEU A 255 -11.57 -39.88 1.91
C LEU A 255 -12.41 -40.08 3.19
N GLY A 256 -13.70 -39.72 3.16
CA GLY A 256 -14.61 -39.90 4.30
C GLY A 256 -14.43 -38.90 5.43
N LEU A 257 -13.72 -37.78 5.21
CA LEU A 257 -13.50 -36.75 6.23
C LEU A 257 -14.78 -35.94 6.47
N LYS A 258 -15.22 -35.88 7.74
CA LYS A 258 -16.41 -35.15 8.20
C LYS A 258 -16.03 -33.88 8.97
N CYS A 259 -15.16 -33.06 8.39
CA CYS A 259 -14.65 -31.86 9.05
C CYS A 259 -14.73 -30.63 8.13
N PRO A 260 -14.75 -29.41 8.70
CA PRO A 260 -14.75 -28.19 7.92
C PRO A 260 -13.47 -28.02 7.09
N VAL A 261 -13.63 -27.42 5.91
CA VAL A 261 -12.52 -27.01 5.04
C VAL A 261 -12.34 -25.50 5.16
N PHE A 262 -11.13 -25.11 5.56
CA PHE A 262 -10.70 -23.72 5.70
C PHE A 262 -9.70 -23.35 4.61
N VAL A 263 -9.57 -22.04 4.36
CA VAL A 263 -8.58 -21.46 3.46
C VAL A 263 -7.80 -20.38 4.20
N THR A 264 -6.49 -20.37 4.03
CA THR A 264 -5.62 -19.37 4.67
C THR A 264 -5.72 -17.99 4.01
N GLN A 265 -5.66 -16.96 4.85
CA GLN A 265 -5.72 -15.56 4.44
C GLN A 265 -4.35 -14.88 4.44
N ASN A 266 -4.32 -13.69 3.84
CA ASN A 266 -3.16 -12.81 3.75
C ASN A 266 -2.60 -12.43 5.14
N ASP A 267 -3.44 -12.31 6.16
CA ASP A 267 -3.01 -11.89 7.50
C ASP A 267 -2.59 -13.04 8.44
N GLY A 268 -2.64 -14.28 7.95
CA GLY A 268 -2.23 -15.46 8.71
C GLY A 268 -3.30 -16.05 9.59
N THR A 269 -4.56 -15.69 9.31
CA THR A 269 -5.74 -16.33 9.84
C THR A 269 -6.47 -17.16 8.77
N ILE A 270 -7.52 -17.88 9.16
CA ILE A 270 -8.30 -18.76 8.28
C ILE A 270 -9.70 -18.21 7.98
N LEU A 271 -10.21 -18.57 6.80
CA LEU A 271 -11.61 -18.41 6.39
C LEU A 271 -12.27 -19.77 6.19
N SER A 272 -13.58 -19.84 6.42
CA SER A 272 -14.37 -20.95 5.89
C SER A 272 -14.31 -20.97 4.36
N GLY A 273 -14.50 -22.14 3.75
CA GLY A 273 -14.60 -22.25 2.29
C GLY A 273 -15.68 -21.34 1.69
N GLU A 274 -16.81 -21.12 2.37
CA GLU A 274 -17.84 -20.19 1.92
C GLU A 274 -17.35 -18.74 1.90
N ALA A 275 -16.69 -18.29 2.97
CA ALA A 275 -16.14 -16.94 3.03
C ALA A 275 -15.01 -16.75 2.01
N ALA A 276 -14.17 -17.76 1.78
CA ALA A 276 -13.14 -17.75 0.74
C ALA A 276 -13.73 -17.70 -0.67
N ALA A 277 -14.90 -18.31 -0.91
CA ALA A 277 -15.61 -18.22 -2.19
C ALA A 277 -16.29 -16.87 -2.43
N LYS A 278 -16.58 -16.10 -1.36
CA LYS A 278 -17.10 -14.72 -1.44
C LYS A 278 -15.99 -13.68 -1.55
N LEU A 279 -14.85 -13.90 -0.88
CA LEU A 279 -13.73 -12.97 -0.79
C LEU A 279 -12.38 -13.64 -1.12
N PRO A 280 -12.21 -14.28 -2.29
CA PRO A 280 -10.98 -14.97 -2.68
C PRO A 280 -9.74 -14.06 -2.73
N ILE A 281 -9.92 -12.74 -2.90
CA ILE A 281 -8.81 -11.78 -2.86
C ILE A 281 -8.04 -11.78 -1.52
N ARG A 282 -8.72 -12.18 -0.44
CA ARG A 282 -8.11 -12.29 0.90
C ARG A 282 -7.11 -13.44 1.02
N THR A 283 -6.89 -14.24 -0.03
CA THR A 283 -5.94 -15.36 -0.02
C THR A 283 -4.73 -15.16 -0.95
N PHE A 284 -4.63 -14.00 -1.64
CA PHE A 284 -3.58 -13.73 -2.65
C PHE A 284 -2.15 -13.83 -2.13
N SER A 285 -1.95 -13.51 -0.85
CA SER A 285 -0.66 -13.44 -0.17
C SER A 285 -0.60 -14.34 1.07
N SER A 286 -1.40 -15.42 1.12
CA SER A 286 -1.39 -16.36 2.25
C SER A 286 -0.06 -17.11 2.36
N GLY A 287 0.64 -17.31 1.25
CA GLY A 287 1.91 -18.05 1.20
C GLY A 287 2.98 -17.53 2.14
N PRO A 288 3.55 -16.35 1.91
CA PRO A 288 4.56 -15.79 2.80
C PRO A 288 4.13 -15.76 4.27
N THR A 289 2.85 -15.45 4.52
CA THR A 289 2.31 -15.42 5.88
C THR A 289 2.30 -16.78 6.56
N ASN A 290 1.90 -17.83 5.84
CA ASN A 290 1.93 -19.18 6.37
C ASN A 290 3.37 -19.59 6.68
N SER A 291 4.35 -19.27 5.83
CA SER A 291 5.77 -19.52 6.15
C SER A 291 6.20 -18.79 7.42
N MET A 292 5.81 -17.53 7.60
CA MET A 292 6.11 -16.76 8.82
C MET A 292 5.50 -17.38 10.07
N ARG A 293 4.22 -17.76 10.00
CA ARG A 293 3.47 -18.39 11.09
C ARG A 293 4.04 -19.75 11.47
N GLY A 294 4.37 -20.57 10.48
CA GLY A 294 4.91 -21.90 10.71
C GLY A 294 6.35 -21.87 11.20
N ALA A 295 7.17 -20.94 10.69
CA ALA A 295 8.51 -20.68 11.23
C ALA A 295 8.44 -20.33 12.72
N ALA A 296 7.48 -19.48 13.10
CA ALA A 296 7.23 -19.11 14.49
C ALA A 296 6.85 -20.32 15.37
N PHE A 297 5.95 -21.17 14.86
CA PHE A 297 5.51 -22.39 15.55
C PHE A 297 6.68 -23.35 15.81
N LEU A 298 7.52 -23.57 14.80
CA LEU A 298 8.66 -24.48 14.89
C LEU A 298 9.69 -24.08 15.96
N VAL A 299 9.79 -22.80 16.29
CA VAL A 299 10.73 -22.28 17.31
C VAL A 299 10.08 -21.89 18.63
N ALA A 300 8.76 -22.05 18.78
CA ALA A 300 7.99 -21.55 19.91
C ALA A 300 8.40 -22.13 21.29
N GLY A 301 9.14 -23.24 21.32
CA GLY A 301 9.65 -23.89 22.54
C GLY A 301 11.13 -23.61 22.86
N ASP A 302 11.87 -23.01 21.92
CA ASP A 302 13.31 -22.72 22.08
C ASP A 302 13.55 -21.29 22.60
N GLN A 303 12.47 -20.55 22.83
CA GLN A 303 12.52 -19.20 23.39
C GLN A 303 12.64 -19.28 24.91
N GLN A 304 13.59 -18.53 25.49
CA GLN A 304 13.69 -18.39 26.95
C GLN A 304 12.34 -17.92 27.51
N GLU A 305 11.90 -18.55 28.60
CA GLU A 305 10.63 -18.28 29.26
C GLU A 305 10.39 -16.76 29.43
N GLY A 306 9.36 -16.24 28.75
CA GLY A 306 8.70 -14.99 29.13
C GLY A 306 8.80 -13.77 28.19
N LYS A 307 9.55 -13.80 27.08
CA LYS A 307 9.52 -12.68 26.10
C LYS A 307 9.51 -13.15 24.65
N LYS A 308 8.37 -13.00 23.97
CA LYS A 308 8.28 -13.11 22.51
C LYS A 308 9.01 -11.91 21.89
N GLU A 309 10.03 -12.17 21.08
CA GLU A 309 10.78 -11.15 20.34
C GLU A 309 10.36 -11.12 18.86
N PRO A 310 10.51 -9.98 18.15
CA PRO A 310 10.31 -9.96 16.71
C PRO A 310 11.38 -10.80 16.00
N MET A 311 10.99 -11.54 14.96
CA MET A 311 11.86 -12.46 14.23
C MET A 311 11.76 -12.23 12.74
N MET A 312 12.89 -12.23 12.05
CA MET A 312 12.94 -12.20 10.60
C MET A 312 12.73 -13.62 10.05
N VAL A 313 11.85 -13.78 9.08
CA VAL A 313 11.63 -15.06 8.39
C VAL A 313 12.07 -14.90 6.95
N VAL A 314 12.93 -15.81 6.51
CA VAL A 314 13.49 -15.84 5.15
C VAL A 314 13.10 -17.20 4.57
N ASP A 315 12.08 -17.20 3.72
CA ASP A 315 11.58 -18.38 3.02
C ASP A 315 12.28 -18.50 1.66
N VAL A 316 13.25 -19.41 1.56
CA VAL A 316 14.00 -19.63 0.32
C VAL A 316 13.36 -20.78 -0.45
N GLY A 317 12.75 -20.44 -1.59
CA GLY A 317 12.13 -21.38 -2.52
C GLY A 317 13.09 -21.89 -3.61
N GLY A 318 12.50 -22.48 -4.66
CA GLY A 318 13.23 -22.90 -5.86
C GLY A 318 13.55 -21.74 -6.82
N THR A 319 12.73 -20.70 -6.84
CA THR A 319 12.85 -19.56 -7.76
C THR A 319 13.19 -18.26 -7.04
N THR A 320 12.58 -18.04 -5.88
CA THR A 320 12.58 -16.77 -5.16
C THR A 320 12.86 -16.98 -3.67
N THR A 321 13.26 -15.91 -3.00
CA THR A 321 13.35 -15.82 -1.54
C THR A 321 12.40 -14.73 -1.09
N ASP A 322 11.50 -15.08 -0.16
CA ASP A 322 10.54 -14.16 0.45
C ASP A 322 10.98 -13.83 1.89
N VAL A 323 11.11 -12.54 2.20
CA VAL A 323 11.56 -12.06 3.50
C VAL A 323 10.47 -11.24 4.17
N GLY A 324 10.10 -11.62 5.39
CA GLY A 324 9.04 -10.99 6.17
C GLY A 324 9.40 -10.88 7.66
N LEU A 325 8.89 -9.83 8.31
CA LEU A 325 9.10 -9.63 9.75
C LEU A 325 7.89 -10.13 10.53
N LEU A 326 8.11 -11.10 11.42
CA LEU A 326 7.14 -11.51 12.42
C LEU A 326 7.28 -10.64 13.66
N LEU A 327 6.19 -10.01 14.09
CA LEU A 327 6.14 -9.18 15.28
C LEU A 327 6.09 -10.04 16.56
N ALA A 328 6.44 -9.44 17.69
CA ALA A 328 6.38 -10.10 19.01
C ALA A 328 4.98 -10.62 19.38
N ASN A 329 3.92 -10.04 18.80
CA ASN A 329 2.55 -10.52 18.99
C ASN A 329 2.26 -11.86 18.25
N GLY A 330 3.17 -12.33 17.39
CA GLY A 330 3.04 -13.57 16.61
C GLY A 330 2.31 -13.41 15.27
N PHE A 331 2.15 -12.17 14.80
CA PHE A 331 1.58 -11.85 13.49
C PHE A 331 2.63 -11.19 12.59
N PRO A 332 2.53 -11.35 11.25
CA PRO A 332 3.37 -10.61 10.33
C PRO A 332 3.18 -9.09 10.49
N ARG A 333 4.25 -8.33 10.25
CA ARG A 333 4.14 -6.90 9.97
C ARG A 333 3.28 -6.71 8.71
N GLN A 334 2.35 -5.77 8.72
CA GLN A 334 1.54 -5.44 7.54
C GLN A 334 2.26 -4.45 6.62
N ALA A 335 1.94 -4.53 5.33
CA ALA A 335 2.45 -3.61 4.30
C ALA A 335 1.95 -2.16 4.49
N ALA A 336 2.41 -1.26 3.63
CA ALA A 336 2.04 0.16 3.64
C ALA A 336 0.52 0.41 3.44
N ALA A 337 0.11 1.68 3.37
CA ALA A 337 -1.31 2.09 3.25
C ALA A 337 -2.07 1.38 2.13
N PHE A 338 -1.35 1.03 1.06
CA PHE A 338 -1.80 0.23 -0.05
C PHE A 338 -0.72 -0.79 -0.42
N SER A 339 -1.13 -1.84 -1.10
CA SER A 339 -0.27 -2.86 -1.72
C SER A 339 -0.56 -2.91 -3.21
N GLU A 340 0.46 -3.24 -3.99
CA GLU A 340 0.34 -3.37 -5.44
C GLU A 340 0.48 -4.83 -5.84
N PHE A 341 -0.51 -5.36 -6.56
CA PHE A 341 -0.47 -6.71 -7.12
C PHE A 341 -0.82 -6.65 -8.60
N ALA A 342 0.03 -7.25 -9.46
CA ALA A 342 -0.16 -7.26 -10.91
C ALA A 342 -0.39 -5.86 -11.53
N GLY A 343 0.24 -4.82 -10.98
CA GLY A 343 0.08 -3.43 -11.41
C GLY A 343 -1.20 -2.75 -10.90
N VAL A 344 -1.90 -3.35 -9.93
CA VAL A 344 -3.16 -2.82 -9.36
C VAL A 344 -2.95 -2.45 -7.89
N ARG A 345 -3.23 -1.19 -7.54
CA ARG A 345 -3.19 -0.67 -6.16
C ARG A 345 -4.45 -1.04 -5.38
N MET A 346 -4.28 -1.60 -4.17
CA MET A 346 -5.35 -2.08 -3.30
C MET A 346 -5.02 -1.88 -1.81
N ASN A 347 -6.01 -1.92 -0.91
CA ASN A 347 -5.85 -1.60 0.52
C ASN A 347 -6.38 -2.69 1.48
N PHE A 348 -6.24 -3.98 1.12
CA PHE A 348 -6.54 -5.07 2.07
C PHE A 348 -5.31 -5.44 2.91
N SER A 349 -5.55 -5.97 4.12
CA SER A 349 -4.51 -6.42 5.05
C SER A 349 -3.67 -7.53 4.41
N CYS A 350 -2.39 -7.25 4.12
CA CYS A 350 -1.42 -8.25 3.66
C CYS A 350 -0.09 -8.08 4.41
N PRO A 351 0.75 -9.12 4.43
CA PRO A 351 2.02 -9.03 5.11
C PRO A 351 2.96 -8.13 4.30
N ASP A 352 3.85 -7.41 4.99
CA ASP A 352 4.97 -6.75 4.35
C ASP A 352 6.03 -7.81 4.06
N VAL A 353 6.18 -8.13 2.77
CA VAL A 353 7.08 -9.16 2.28
C VAL A 353 7.88 -8.56 1.14
N LYS A 354 9.19 -8.78 1.19
CA LYS A 354 10.09 -8.44 0.08
C LYS A 354 10.60 -9.72 -0.55
N SER A 355 10.41 -9.84 -1.86
CA SER A 355 10.83 -10.99 -2.65
C SER A 355 12.06 -10.63 -3.48
N ILE A 356 13.03 -11.53 -3.53
CA ILE A 356 14.20 -11.43 -4.41
C ILE A 356 14.30 -12.68 -5.29
N GLY A 357 14.83 -12.53 -6.52
CA GLY A 357 15.06 -13.59 -7.50
C GLY A 357 16.22 -14.53 -7.14
N LEU A 358 16.23 -15.02 -5.90
CA LEU A 358 17.25 -15.92 -5.35
C LEU A 358 16.55 -17.17 -4.80
N GLY A 359 16.78 -18.32 -5.41
CA GLY A 359 16.27 -19.61 -4.95
C GLY A 359 17.21 -20.73 -5.35
N GLY A 360 16.85 -21.98 -5.05
CA GLY A 360 17.68 -23.14 -5.36
C GLY A 360 17.99 -23.30 -6.86
N GLY A 361 17.07 -22.93 -7.74
CA GLY A 361 17.19 -23.03 -9.20
C GLY A 361 17.69 -21.75 -9.88
N SER A 362 18.02 -20.69 -9.14
CA SER A 362 18.54 -19.45 -9.73
C SER A 362 19.81 -19.73 -10.54
N ILE A 363 19.85 -19.23 -11.77
CA ILE A 363 20.94 -19.51 -12.71
C ILE A 363 22.17 -18.69 -12.29
N VAL A 364 23.34 -19.35 -12.26
CA VAL A 364 24.61 -18.71 -11.92
C VAL A 364 25.38 -18.41 -13.21
N ARG A 365 25.71 -17.13 -13.41
CA ARG A 365 26.41 -16.65 -14.61
C ARG A 365 27.68 -15.92 -14.22
N ARG A 366 28.70 -16.00 -15.09
CA ARG A 366 29.89 -15.15 -15.01
C ARG A 366 30.00 -14.29 -16.28
N PRO A 367 29.33 -13.13 -16.32
CA PRO A 367 29.39 -12.24 -17.47
C PRO A 367 30.79 -11.63 -17.70
N THR A 368 31.57 -11.40 -16.63
CA THR A 368 32.96 -10.92 -16.72
C THR A 368 33.87 -11.72 -15.79
N PRO A 369 35.19 -11.77 -16.01
CA PRO A 369 36.11 -12.50 -15.12
C PRO A 369 36.02 -12.09 -13.64
N GLN A 370 35.59 -10.87 -13.36
CA GLN A 370 35.49 -10.30 -12.00
C GLN A 370 34.08 -10.36 -11.40
N THR A 371 33.03 -10.59 -12.19
CA THR A 371 31.63 -10.47 -11.73
C THR A 371 30.88 -11.78 -11.92
N LEU A 372 30.31 -12.29 -10.83
CA LEU A 372 29.40 -13.44 -10.82
C LEU A 372 28.01 -12.95 -10.41
N THR A 373 26.99 -13.35 -11.16
CA THR A 373 25.58 -13.02 -10.90
C THR A 373 24.79 -14.30 -10.59
N VAL A 374 23.74 -14.16 -9.78
CA VAL A 374 22.84 -15.25 -9.40
C VAL A 374 21.41 -14.77 -9.66
N GLY A 375 20.70 -15.43 -10.57
CA GLY A 375 19.38 -14.99 -11.03
C GLY A 375 19.42 -13.65 -11.81
N PRO A 376 18.26 -12.99 -11.98
CA PRO A 376 16.96 -13.30 -11.37
C PRO A 376 16.23 -14.50 -12.00
N ASP A 377 16.67 -14.92 -13.18
CA ASP A 377 16.16 -16.08 -13.90
C ASP A 377 16.46 -17.41 -13.17
N SER A 378 15.53 -18.35 -13.27
CA SER A 378 15.59 -19.64 -12.57
C SER A 378 15.05 -20.76 -13.43
N VAL A 379 15.63 -21.95 -13.30
CA VAL A 379 15.10 -23.18 -13.93
C VAL A 379 13.81 -23.69 -13.24
N GLY A 380 13.46 -23.15 -12.08
CA GLY A 380 12.20 -23.42 -11.38
C GLY A 380 11.89 -24.91 -11.18
N TYR A 381 10.70 -25.35 -11.60
CA TYR A 381 10.26 -26.75 -11.50
C TYR A 381 11.16 -27.72 -12.29
N ALA A 382 11.89 -27.24 -13.30
CA ALA A 382 12.75 -28.06 -14.14
C ALA A 382 14.13 -28.36 -13.49
N ILE A 383 14.36 -27.94 -12.25
CA ILE A 383 15.64 -28.11 -11.54
C ILE A 383 16.16 -29.55 -11.56
N GLN A 384 15.28 -30.54 -11.40
CA GLN A 384 15.64 -31.98 -11.43
C GLN A 384 16.13 -32.47 -12.80
N THR A 385 15.95 -31.68 -13.85
CA THR A 385 16.38 -32.02 -15.23
C THR A 385 17.44 -31.06 -15.77
N GLN A 386 17.53 -29.85 -15.24
CA GLN A 386 18.38 -28.78 -15.76
C GLN A 386 19.64 -28.51 -14.92
N ALA A 387 19.59 -28.73 -13.60
CA ALA A 387 20.73 -28.46 -12.74
C ALA A 387 21.85 -29.51 -12.89
N LEU A 388 23.10 -29.10 -12.70
CA LEU A 388 24.28 -29.96 -12.88
C LEU A 388 24.27 -31.16 -11.91
N THR A 389 23.79 -30.94 -10.68
CA THR A 389 23.64 -31.95 -9.63
C THR A 389 22.71 -33.10 -10.01
N PHE A 390 21.82 -32.87 -10.99
CA PHE A 390 20.92 -33.86 -11.55
C PHE A 390 21.29 -34.28 -12.99
N GLY A 391 22.46 -33.86 -13.50
CA GLY A 391 22.95 -34.22 -14.83
C GLY A 391 22.48 -33.32 -15.97
N GLY A 392 21.82 -32.19 -15.65
CA GLY A 392 21.44 -31.17 -16.62
C GLY A 392 22.61 -30.24 -17.01
N PRO A 393 22.41 -29.32 -17.98
CA PRO A 393 23.48 -28.48 -18.51
C PRO A 393 23.63 -27.11 -17.82
N THR A 394 22.70 -26.72 -16.95
CA THR A 394 22.57 -25.34 -16.46
C THR A 394 23.15 -25.21 -15.04
N PRO A 395 24.16 -24.34 -14.82
CA PRO A 395 24.67 -24.07 -13.47
C PRO A 395 23.65 -23.30 -12.63
N THR A 396 23.29 -23.85 -11.47
CA THR A 396 22.29 -23.28 -10.56
C THR A 396 22.85 -23.01 -9.17
N ALA A 397 22.14 -22.21 -8.38
CA ALA A 397 22.50 -21.94 -6.98
C ALA A 397 22.65 -23.22 -6.15
N THR A 398 21.79 -24.23 -6.36
CA THR A 398 21.91 -25.55 -5.70
C THR A 398 23.25 -26.21 -6.00
N ASP A 399 23.74 -26.14 -7.25
CA ASP A 399 25.01 -26.76 -7.66
C ASP A 399 26.20 -26.12 -6.92
N TYR A 400 26.21 -24.79 -6.86
CA TYR A 400 27.23 -24.03 -6.14
C TYR A 400 27.13 -24.21 -4.62
N THR A 401 25.93 -24.41 -4.06
CA THR A 401 25.72 -24.74 -2.64
C THR A 401 26.19 -26.16 -2.30
N VAL A 402 26.04 -27.12 -3.21
CA VAL A 402 26.58 -28.49 -3.04
C VAL A 402 28.11 -28.52 -3.15
N ALA A 403 28.69 -27.74 -4.07
CA ALA A 403 30.15 -27.52 -4.14
C ALA A 403 30.68 -26.81 -2.89
N SER A 404 29.88 -25.85 -2.42
CA SER A 404 29.77 -25.26 -1.10
C SER A 404 30.19 -26.05 0.13
N ASN A 405 29.44 -27.14 0.30
CA ASN A 405 29.23 -27.77 1.58
C ASN A 405 29.32 -29.30 1.39
N PRO A 406 30.42 -29.92 1.85
CA PRO A 406 30.64 -31.35 1.71
C PRO A 406 29.57 -32.24 2.37
N SER A 407 28.77 -31.69 3.30
CA SER A 407 27.69 -32.42 3.98
C SER A 407 26.37 -32.49 3.19
N LEU A 408 26.22 -31.72 2.11
CA LEU A 408 24.99 -31.69 1.30
C LEU A 408 25.08 -32.62 0.10
N ASP A 409 24.30 -33.68 0.09
CA ASP A 409 24.21 -34.63 -1.03
C ASP A 409 22.87 -34.46 -1.76
N ILE A 410 22.81 -33.48 -2.66
CA ILE A 410 21.60 -33.17 -3.45
C ILE A 410 21.86 -33.56 -4.89
N GLY A 411 21.06 -34.50 -5.40
CA GLY A 411 21.15 -35.01 -6.77
C GLY A 411 22.24 -36.08 -6.95
N PRO A 412 22.06 -37.02 -7.90
CA PRO A 412 22.95 -38.16 -8.09
C PRO A 412 24.39 -37.78 -8.53
N HIS A 413 24.60 -36.55 -9.02
CA HIS A 413 25.88 -36.06 -9.53
C HIS A 413 26.58 -35.07 -8.58
N ALA A 414 26.16 -34.96 -7.31
CA ALA A 414 26.72 -34.04 -6.32
C ALA A 414 28.26 -34.08 -6.22
N LEU A 415 28.85 -35.28 -6.24
CA LEU A 415 30.30 -35.48 -6.18
C LEU A 415 31.02 -34.97 -7.44
N THR A 416 30.42 -35.15 -8.61
CA THR A 416 30.96 -34.67 -9.89
C THR A 416 30.94 -33.14 -9.94
N VAL A 417 29.84 -32.52 -9.49
CA VAL A 417 29.69 -31.07 -9.44
C VAL A 417 30.76 -30.44 -8.54
N ARG A 418 30.98 -31.00 -7.34
CA ARG A 418 32.02 -30.56 -6.40
C ARG A 418 33.41 -30.51 -7.01
N ALA A 419 33.74 -31.46 -7.89
CA ALA A 419 35.04 -31.52 -8.56
C ALA A 419 35.14 -30.59 -9.78
N SER A 420 34.00 -30.22 -10.38
CA SER A 420 33.94 -29.48 -11.65
C SER A 420 33.91 -27.96 -11.51
N LEU A 421 33.36 -27.43 -10.40
CA LEU A 421 33.20 -25.98 -10.22
C LEU A 421 34.47 -25.33 -9.66
N PRO A 422 34.97 -24.21 -10.25
CA PRO A 422 36.18 -23.56 -9.77
C PRO A 422 36.01 -23.00 -8.34
N PRO A 423 36.98 -23.21 -7.41
CA PRO A 423 36.89 -22.72 -6.03
C PRO A 423 36.68 -21.20 -5.91
N ALA A 424 37.25 -20.42 -6.83
CA ALA A 424 37.08 -18.96 -6.87
C ALA A 424 35.63 -18.55 -7.11
N ASP A 425 34.89 -19.34 -7.91
CA ASP A 425 33.52 -19.07 -8.31
C ASP A 425 32.57 -19.43 -7.17
N VAL A 426 32.85 -20.55 -6.50
CA VAL A 426 32.16 -20.95 -5.28
C VAL A 426 32.28 -19.89 -4.19
N ALA A 427 33.48 -19.33 -3.97
CA ALA A 427 33.67 -18.25 -3.01
C ALA A 427 32.97 -16.95 -3.43
N ALA A 428 32.97 -16.61 -4.73
CA ALA A 428 32.27 -15.44 -5.26
C ALA A 428 30.74 -15.59 -5.14
N PHE A 429 30.21 -16.78 -5.39
CA PHE A 429 28.81 -17.14 -5.18
C PHE A 429 28.40 -16.96 -3.72
N GLN A 430 29.15 -17.54 -2.78
CA GLN A 430 28.86 -17.41 -1.34
C GLN A 430 28.81 -15.94 -0.89
N ARG A 431 29.77 -15.11 -1.33
CA ARG A 431 29.76 -13.67 -1.04
C ARG A 431 28.54 -12.97 -1.63
N THR A 432 28.17 -13.30 -2.86
CA THR A 432 27.03 -12.68 -3.57
C THR A 432 25.71 -13.03 -2.89
N VAL A 433 25.48 -14.32 -2.59
CA VAL A 433 24.29 -14.80 -1.86
C VAL A 433 24.21 -14.17 -0.47
N LYS A 434 25.32 -14.19 0.28
CA LYS A 434 25.38 -13.59 1.63
C LYS A 434 25.01 -12.11 1.61
N ARG A 435 25.65 -11.31 0.73
CA ARG A 435 25.37 -9.88 0.60
C ARG A 435 23.91 -9.61 0.20
N THR A 436 23.37 -10.41 -0.73
CA THR A 436 21.98 -10.25 -1.20
C THR A 436 20.99 -10.50 -0.05
N LEU A 437 21.21 -11.56 0.73
CA LEU A 437 20.38 -11.89 1.90
C LEU A 437 20.53 -10.85 3.03
N GLU A 438 21.75 -10.39 3.32
CA GLU A 438 21.99 -9.36 4.34
C GLU A 438 21.30 -8.05 3.98
N SER A 439 21.38 -7.62 2.71
CA SER A 439 20.74 -6.39 2.21
C SER A 439 19.21 -6.44 2.33
N ILE A 440 18.58 -7.55 1.93
CA ILE A 440 17.12 -7.66 2.02
C ILE A 440 16.61 -7.79 3.47
N ILE A 441 17.37 -8.47 4.34
CA ILE A 441 17.06 -8.57 5.77
C ILE A 441 17.13 -7.18 6.40
N ASP A 442 18.18 -6.43 6.12
CA ASP A 442 18.36 -5.09 6.70
C ASP A 442 17.24 -4.13 6.27
N THR A 443 16.89 -4.17 4.98
CA THR A 443 15.75 -3.45 4.41
C THR A 443 14.43 -3.75 5.15
N MET A 444 14.26 -5.01 5.62
CA MET A 444 13.04 -5.44 6.30
C MET A 444 13.01 -5.18 7.81
N LYS A 445 14.16 -5.05 8.48
CA LYS A 445 14.22 -4.91 9.94
C LYS A 445 13.51 -3.64 10.43
N THR A 446 12.89 -3.69 11.61
CA THR A 446 12.28 -2.52 12.29
C THR A 446 13.24 -1.71 13.16
N SER A 447 14.49 -2.13 13.28
CA SER A 447 15.50 -1.41 14.04
C SER A 447 16.89 -1.85 13.58
N PRO A 448 17.94 -1.04 13.79
CA PRO A 448 19.31 -1.46 13.49
C PRO A 448 19.76 -2.66 14.34
N GLN A 449 19.11 -2.91 15.48
CA GLN A 449 19.45 -4.02 16.37
C GLN A 449 19.37 -5.38 15.67
N PRO A 450 20.33 -6.31 15.90
CA PRO A 450 20.27 -7.65 15.35
C PRO A 450 18.98 -8.38 15.78
N VAL A 451 18.30 -9.01 14.83
CA VAL A 451 17.08 -9.81 15.09
C VAL A 451 17.33 -11.29 14.79
N PRO A 452 16.64 -12.24 15.45
CA PRO A 452 16.74 -13.64 15.06
C PRO A 452 16.25 -13.83 13.62
N VAL A 453 16.98 -14.61 12.83
CA VAL A 453 16.61 -14.97 11.45
C VAL A 453 16.23 -16.45 11.41
N LEU A 454 15.00 -16.73 10.98
CA LEU A 454 14.47 -18.06 10.74
C LEU A 454 14.58 -18.36 9.24
N LEU A 455 15.42 -19.31 8.88
CA LEU A 455 15.55 -19.79 7.50
C LEU A 455 14.58 -20.96 7.29
N VAL A 456 13.61 -20.77 6.39
CA VAL A 456 12.62 -21.79 6.02
C VAL A 456 12.56 -21.97 4.50
N GLY A 457 11.81 -22.97 4.05
CA GLY A 457 11.71 -23.31 2.62
C GLY A 457 12.73 -24.37 2.17
N GLY A 458 12.43 -25.04 1.06
CA GLY A 458 13.27 -26.13 0.54
C GLY A 458 14.65 -25.66 0.05
N GLY A 459 14.78 -24.39 -0.33
CA GLY A 459 16.02 -23.75 -0.74
C GLY A 459 16.82 -23.14 0.41
N ALA A 460 16.37 -23.27 1.67
CA ALA A 460 17.05 -22.67 2.84
C ALA A 460 18.52 -23.09 2.97
N VAL A 461 18.90 -24.22 2.36
CA VAL A 461 20.28 -24.71 2.27
C VAL A 461 21.22 -23.75 1.53
N VAL A 462 20.69 -22.90 0.64
CA VAL A 462 21.45 -21.89 -0.12
C VAL A 462 21.95 -20.77 0.79
N ALA A 463 21.21 -20.46 1.86
CA ALA A 463 21.57 -19.39 2.78
C ALA A 463 22.85 -19.75 3.60
N PRO A 464 23.69 -18.77 3.96
CA PRO A 464 24.86 -19.00 4.80
C PRO A 464 24.48 -19.26 6.26
N ALA A 465 25.43 -19.79 7.04
CA ALA A 465 25.23 -20.09 8.46
C ALA A 465 25.24 -18.84 9.37
N ALA A 466 25.85 -17.75 8.90
CA ALA A 466 25.94 -16.48 9.62
C ALA A 466 25.65 -15.31 8.66
N LEU A 467 24.83 -14.37 9.14
CA LEU A 467 24.39 -13.18 8.41
C LEU A 467 24.61 -11.96 9.30
N ARG A 468 25.19 -10.89 8.77
CA ARG A 468 25.27 -9.58 9.40
C ARG A 468 23.85 -9.08 9.66
N GLY A 469 23.63 -8.48 10.82
CA GLY A 469 22.30 -8.01 11.23
C GLY A 469 21.38 -9.10 11.79
N ALA A 470 21.80 -10.37 11.81
CA ALA A 470 21.11 -11.44 12.53
C ALA A 470 21.71 -11.60 13.94
N SER A 471 20.88 -11.69 14.99
CA SER A 471 21.37 -12.05 16.33
C SER A 471 21.73 -13.53 16.42
N ARG A 472 20.94 -14.36 15.73
CA ARG A 472 21.16 -15.79 15.50
C ARG A 472 20.45 -16.22 14.23
N VAL A 473 21.00 -17.22 13.55
CA VAL A 473 20.40 -17.84 12.37
C VAL A 473 19.91 -19.23 12.76
N LEU A 474 18.59 -19.45 12.68
CA LEU A 474 17.94 -20.70 13.06
C LEU A 474 17.41 -21.41 11.82
N ARG A 475 17.64 -22.73 11.78
CA ARG A 475 17.10 -23.65 10.76
C ARG A 475 16.34 -24.75 11.50
N PRO A 476 15.05 -24.55 11.78
CA PRO A 476 14.30 -25.54 12.54
C PRO A 476 14.16 -26.85 11.74
N PRO A 477 14.03 -28.00 12.42
CA PRO A 477 13.52 -29.21 11.79
C PRO A 477 12.18 -28.92 11.08
N PHE A 478 11.91 -29.63 9.98
CA PHE A 478 10.71 -29.41 9.15
C PHE A 478 10.60 -28.03 8.47
N ALA A 479 11.69 -27.25 8.42
CA ALA A 479 11.76 -25.97 7.70
C ALA A 479 11.27 -26.04 6.24
N GLY A 480 11.46 -27.18 5.56
CA GLY A 480 11.02 -27.40 4.18
C GLY A 480 9.49 -27.48 3.99
N VAL A 481 8.73 -27.64 5.06
CA VAL A 481 7.24 -27.66 5.09
C VAL A 481 6.67 -26.64 6.08
N ALA A 482 7.48 -25.66 6.51
CA ALA A 482 7.06 -24.61 7.45
C ALA A 482 5.78 -23.89 6.99
N ASN A 483 5.58 -23.75 5.68
CA ASN A 483 4.38 -23.14 5.16
C ASN A 483 3.10 -23.92 5.51
N ALA A 484 3.05 -25.22 5.23
CA ALA A 484 1.89 -26.07 5.56
C ALA A 484 1.64 -26.09 7.08
N ILE A 485 2.71 -26.08 7.88
CA ILE A 485 2.61 -25.98 9.35
C ILE A 485 1.94 -24.66 9.76
N GLY A 486 2.33 -23.54 9.17
CA GLY A 486 1.75 -22.24 9.52
C GLY A 486 0.29 -22.11 9.12
N ALA A 487 -0.10 -22.74 8.01
CA ALA A 487 -1.49 -22.83 7.59
C ALA A 487 -2.34 -23.70 8.54
N ALA A 488 -1.84 -24.87 8.93
CA ALA A 488 -2.48 -25.72 9.94
C ALA A 488 -2.67 -25.03 11.31
N MET A 489 -1.74 -24.14 11.68
CA MET A 489 -1.73 -23.39 12.95
C MET A 489 -2.35 -21.99 12.84
N ALA A 490 -2.98 -21.65 11.72
CA ALA A 490 -3.60 -20.35 11.53
C ALA A 490 -4.87 -20.23 12.39
N GLY A 491 -4.99 -19.13 13.13
CA GLY A 491 -6.14 -18.84 13.98
C GLY A 491 -7.27 -18.16 13.21
N VAL A 492 -8.28 -17.68 13.93
CA VAL A 492 -9.39 -16.89 13.38
C VAL A 492 -9.26 -15.44 13.84
N SER A 493 -9.63 -14.47 12.99
CA SER A 493 -9.64 -13.05 13.34
C SER A 493 -10.99 -12.37 13.11
N GLY A 494 -11.19 -11.26 13.84
CA GLY A 494 -12.26 -10.30 13.64
C GLY A 494 -11.69 -8.89 13.64
N VAL A 495 -12.01 -8.11 12.61
CA VAL A 495 -11.54 -6.73 12.45
C VAL A 495 -12.72 -5.78 12.45
N VAL A 496 -12.56 -4.63 13.10
CA VAL A 496 -13.49 -3.50 13.09
C VAL A 496 -12.72 -2.26 12.68
N ASP A 497 -13.28 -1.50 11.74
CA ASP A 497 -12.80 -0.18 11.32
C ASP A 497 -14.00 0.75 11.33
N ALA A 498 -13.95 1.80 12.16
CA ALA A 498 -15.08 2.67 12.39
C ALA A 498 -14.65 4.11 12.59
N VAL A 499 -15.37 5.05 11.98
CA VAL A 499 -15.29 6.48 12.31
C VAL A 499 -16.40 6.80 13.30
N VAL A 500 -16.03 7.21 14.51
CA VAL A 500 -16.99 7.47 15.60
C VAL A 500 -16.91 8.91 16.09
N SER A 501 -18.03 9.44 16.59
CA SER A 501 -18.07 10.76 17.21
C SER A 501 -17.61 10.70 18.68
N THR A 502 -16.62 11.52 19.00
CA THR A 502 -16.05 11.72 20.34
C THR A 502 -16.65 12.93 21.06
N GLU A 503 -17.75 13.49 20.56
CA GLU A 503 -18.41 14.67 21.13
C GLU A 503 -19.15 14.35 22.42
N LYS A 504 -19.91 13.25 22.40
CA LYS A 504 -20.78 12.81 23.52
C LYS A 504 -20.19 11.66 24.32
N LYS A 505 -19.15 11.01 23.82
CA LYS A 505 -18.56 9.78 24.38
C LYS A 505 -17.04 9.84 24.31
N ALA A 506 -16.38 9.52 25.41
CA ALA A 506 -14.92 9.59 25.50
C ALA A 506 -14.25 8.53 24.60
N ARG A 507 -13.04 8.84 24.10
CA ARG A 507 -12.26 7.95 23.23
C ARG A 507 -12.02 6.57 23.82
N GLY A 508 -11.68 6.51 25.11
CA GLY A 508 -11.45 5.23 25.81
C GLY A 508 -12.70 4.34 25.85
N GLU A 509 -13.89 4.92 25.96
CA GLU A 509 -15.14 4.15 25.97
C GLU A 509 -15.47 3.58 24.59
N TRP A 510 -15.24 4.36 23.52
CA TRP A 510 -15.37 3.84 22.15
C TRP A 510 -14.40 2.71 21.88
N LEU A 511 -13.16 2.85 22.32
CA LEU A 511 -12.15 1.82 22.14
C LEU A 511 -12.56 0.49 22.79
N GLU A 512 -13.08 0.51 24.01
CA GLU A 512 -13.55 -0.71 24.69
C GLU A 512 -14.77 -1.34 23.99
N GLU A 513 -15.70 -0.53 23.49
CA GLU A 513 -16.84 -1.04 22.72
C GLU A 513 -16.39 -1.70 21.41
N LEU A 514 -15.52 -1.05 20.64
CA LEU A 514 -15.02 -1.57 19.37
C LEU A 514 -14.13 -2.81 19.56
N LYS A 515 -13.38 -2.90 20.67
CA LYS A 515 -12.72 -4.15 21.09
C LYS A 515 -13.73 -5.27 21.30
N GLY A 516 -14.85 -4.99 21.98
CA GLY A 516 -15.95 -5.94 22.15
C GLY A 516 -16.49 -6.42 20.80
N VAL A 517 -16.79 -5.51 19.88
CA VAL A 517 -17.28 -5.86 18.53
C VAL A 517 -16.27 -6.70 17.76
N ALA A 518 -14.97 -6.39 17.83
CA ALA A 518 -13.93 -7.18 17.19
C ALA A 518 -13.84 -8.60 17.75
N VAL A 519 -13.96 -8.76 19.07
CA VAL A 519 -14.02 -10.08 19.74
C VAL A 519 -15.24 -10.86 19.27
N GLU A 520 -16.42 -10.25 19.23
CA GLU A 520 -17.63 -10.92 18.74
C GLU A 520 -17.50 -11.37 17.28
N ARG A 521 -16.89 -10.55 16.41
CA ARG A 521 -16.61 -10.93 15.02
C ARG A 521 -15.66 -12.14 14.94
N ALA A 522 -14.62 -12.18 15.76
CA ALA A 522 -13.70 -13.32 15.82
C ALA A 522 -14.41 -14.60 16.29
N VAL A 523 -15.26 -14.50 17.31
CA VAL A 523 -16.03 -15.64 17.84
C VAL A 523 -17.07 -16.13 16.83
N ALA A 524 -17.74 -15.22 16.11
CA ALA A 524 -18.67 -15.55 15.03
C ALA A 524 -17.97 -16.30 13.88
N ALA A 525 -16.73 -15.93 13.59
CA ALA A 525 -15.89 -16.62 12.60
C ALA A 525 -15.32 -17.97 13.10
N GLY A 526 -15.56 -18.34 14.37
CA GLY A 526 -15.20 -19.65 14.92
C GLY A 526 -14.13 -19.65 16.02
N ALA A 527 -13.70 -18.49 16.52
CA ALA A 527 -12.70 -18.43 17.59
C ALA A 527 -13.23 -18.90 18.96
N GLU A 528 -12.40 -19.59 19.74
CA GLU A 528 -12.70 -19.92 21.15
C GLU A 528 -12.63 -18.63 21.99
N ARG A 529 -13.77 -18.18 22.52
CA ARG A 529 -13.89 -16.91 23.27
C ARG A 529 -12.85 -16.74 24.36
N ALA A 530 -12.51 -17.80 25.10
CA ALA A 530 -11.55 -17.73 26.20
C ALA A 530 -10.10 -17.45 25.73
N GLY A 531 -9.79 -17.76 24.47
CA GLY A 531 -8.47 -17.56 23.85
C GLY A 531 -8.37 -16.31 22.95
N VAL A 532 -9.46 -15.57 22.74
CA VAL A 532 -9.45 -14.37 21.90
C VAL A 532 -8.70 -13.24 22.61
N ARG A 533 -7.76 -12.62 21.90
CA ARG A 533 -7.02 -11.44 22.36
C ARG A 533 -7.04 -10.33 21.32
N ILE A 534 -6.93 -9.08 21.78
CA ILE A 534 -6.73 -7.94 20.90
C ILE A 534 -5.30 -7.99 20.35
N ALA A 535 -5.18 -8.13 19.04
CA ALA A 535 -3.92 -8.24 18.34
C ALA A 535 -3.37 -6.86 17.90
N GLU A 536 -4.27 -5.93 17.59
CA GLU A 536 -3.93 -4.61 17.03
C GLU A 536 -5.01 -3.58 17.40
N VAL A 537 -4.57 -2.36 17.71
CA VAL A 537 -5.41 -1.18 17.89
C VAL A 537 -4.70 0.00 17.24
N GLU A 538 -5.37 0.68 16.33
CA GLU A 538 -4.93 1.93 15.73
C GLU A 538 -6.00 2.99 15.91
N GLU A 539 -5.60 4.19 16.34
CA GLU A 539 -6.46 5.37 16.42
C GLU A 539 -5.90 6.47 15.52
N LEU A 540 -6.71 6.94 14.58
CA LEU A 540 -6.37 7.98 13.63
C LEU A 540 -7.35 9.15 13.77
N PRO A 541 -6.92 10.30 14.33
CA PRO A 541 -7.77 11.49 14.37
C PRO A 541 -7.97 12.04 12.95
N LEU A 542 -9.21 12.46 12.63
CA LEU A 542 -9.53 13.01 11.30
C LEU A 542 -9.22 14.51 11.24
N GLN A 543 -8.45 14.95 10.24
CA GLN A 543 -8.16 16.37 10.02
C GLN A 543 -9.43 17.13 9.65
N TYR A 544 -9.58 18.36 10.15
CA TYR A 544 -10.71 19.28 9.88
C TYR A 544 -12.12 18.77 10.26
N VAL A 545 -12.22 17.58 10.87
CA VAL A 545 -13.49 17.04 11.37
C VAL A 545 -13.47 17.09 12.89
N ALA A 546 -14.23 18.03 13.47
CA ALA A 546 -14.28 18.16 14.91
C ALA A 546 -14.91 16.92 15.55
N HIS A 547 -14.36 16.49 16.68
CA HIS A 547 -14.90 15.41 17.49
C HIS A 547 -15.12 14.08 16.74
N LYS A 548 -14.31 13.72 15.74
CA LYS A 548 -14.33 12.37 15.14
C LYS A 548 -12.96 11.73 15.08
N SER A 549 -12.90 10.42 15.34
CA SER A 549 -11.70 9.60 15.21
C SER A 549 -12.04 8.31 14.48
N ARG A 550 -11.12 7.83 13.64
CA ARG A 550 -11.16 6.49 13.06
C ARG A 550 -10.43 5.52 14.00
N PHE A 551 -11.04 4.37 14.28
CA PHE A 551 -10.46 3.31 15.08
C PHE A 551 -10.40 2.03 14.24
N VAL A 552 -9.24 1.37 14.25
CA VAL A 552 -9.06 0.03 13.67
C VAL A 552 -8.69 -0.92 14.81
N VAL A 553 -9.52 -1.93 15.05
CA VAL A 553 -9.31 -2.92 16.13
C VAL A 553 -9.38 -4.33 15.55
N ARG A 554 -8.35 -5.13 15.84
CA ARG A 554 -8.27 -6.54 15.45
C ARG A 554 -8.24 -7.42 16.69
N ALA A 555 -9.16 -8.39 16.73
CA ALA A 555 -9.13 -9.49 17.68
C ALA A 555 -8.77 -10.79 16.95
N ALA A 556 -8.00 -11.66 17.59
CA ALA A 556 -7.66 -12.97 17.05
C ALA A 556 -7.60 -14.04 18.15
N GLY A 557 -7.97 -15.26 17.80
CA GLY A 557 -7.97 -16.43 18.69
C GLY A 557 -7.77 -17.73 17.95
N GLU A 558 -7.61 -18.82 18.68
CA GLU A 558 -7.59 -20.18 18.12
C GLU A 558 -8.99 -20.63 17.72
N PHE A 559 -9.10 -21.49 16.71
CA PHE A 559 -10.37 -22.04 16.27
C PHE A 559 -10.94 -23.00 17.34
N ASP A 560 -12.22 -22.86 17.65
CA ASP A 560 -12.93 -23.77 18.55
C ASP A 560 -13.30 -25.07 17.82
N TYR A 561 -12.39 -26.05 17.89
CA TYR A 561 -12.60 -27.38 17.30
C TYR A 561 -13.81 -28.13 17.86
N GLY A 562 -14.34 -27.73 19.03
CA GLY A 562 -15.58 -28.27 19.60
C GLY A 562 -16.85 -27.77 18.89
N ARG A 563 -16.75 -26.74 18.05
CA ARG A 563 -17.83 -26.25 17.19
C ARG A 563 -17.69 -26.67 15.72
N SER A 564 -16.81 -27.64 15.43
CA SER A 564 -16.59 -28.14 14.07
C SER A 564 -17.88 -28.59 13.38
N GLU A 565 -18.83 -29.19 14.11
CA GLU A 565 -20.17 -29.57 13.62
C GLU A 565 -21.05 -28.37 13.21
N ALA A 566 -20.90 -27.19 13.84
CA ALA A 566 -21.64 -25.98 13.45
C ALA A 566 -21.13 -25.38 12.12
N PHE A 567 -19.94 -25.79 11.70
CA PHE A 567 -19.34 -25.47 10.40
C PHE A 567 -19.34 -26.69 9.47
N GLU A 568 -20.06 -27.78 9.83
CA GLU A 568 -20.29 -28.89 8.93
C GLU A 568 -21.09 -28.44 7.70
N VAL A 569 -20.96 -29.25 6.66
CA VAL A 569 -21.36 -29.04 5.27
C VAL A 569 -22.81 -28.50 5.14
N GLY A 570 -22.96 -27.19 5.19
CA GLY A 570 -23.98 -26.51 4.37
C GLY A 570 -23.60 -26.67 2.91
N GLU A 571 -24.56 -27.05 2.07
CA GLU A 571 -24.45 -26.81 0.63
C GLU A 571 -24.11 -25.33 0.44
N VAL A 572 -23.19 -25.03 -0.48
CA VAL A 572 -23.01 -23.65 -0.93
C VAL A 572 -24.30 -23.32 -1.68
N GLY A 573 -25.31 -22.86 -0.94
CA GLY A 573 -26.62 -22.54 -1.48
C GLY A 573 -26.49 -21.38 -2.44
N GLY A 574 -26.84 -21.65 -3.70
CA GLY A 574 -26.99 -20.69 -4.77
C GLY A 574 -27.61 -21.41 -5.96
N GLU A 575 -28.83 -21.01 -6.31
CA GLU A 575 -29.64 -21.45 -7.45
C GLU A 575 -28.88 -21.22 -8.77
N ASP A 576 -27.97 -22.12 -9.15
CA ASP A 576 -27.32 -22.15 -10.47
C ASP A 576 -27.00 -23.61 -10.84
N ASP A 577 -28.03 -24.45 -10.77
CA ASP A 577 -27.96 -25.91 -10.96
C ASP A 577 -28.08 -26.32 -12.45
N GLN A 578 -27.45 -25.58 -13.37
CA GLN A 578 -27.45 -25.91 -14.82
C GLN A 578 -26.10 -25.75 -15.54
N GLY A 579 -24.98 -25.68 -14.81
CA GLY A 579 -23.65 -25.89 -15.39
C GLY A 579 -23.17 -27.30 -15.08
N GLY A 580 -23.17 -28.18 -16.08
CA GLY A 580 -22.87 -29.60 -15.93
C GLY A 580 -21.55 -29.91 -15.22
N ASP A 581 -21.43 -31.16 -14.74
CA ASP A 581 -20.21 -31.80 -14.24
C ASP A 581 -19.11 -31.81 -15.33
N GLU A 582 -18.50 -30.66 -15.59
CA GLU A 582 -17.23 -30.59 -16.29
C GLU A 582 -16.12 -30.63 -15.23
N GLU A 583 -15.48 -31.80 -15.11
CA GLU A 583 -14.20 -31.97 -14.42
C GLU A 583 -13.28 -30.78 -14.74
N MET A 584 -12.50 -30.30 -13.77
CA MET A 584 -11.43 -29.34 -14.09
C MET A 584 -10.48 -30.00 -15.08
N GLY A 585 -10.66 -29.66 -16.36
CA GLY A 585 -9.77 -30.09 -17.43
C GLY A 585 -8.35 -29.59 -17.19
N GLU A 586 -7.39 -30.25 -17.84
CA GLU A 586 -6.00 -29.78 -17.84
C GLU A 586 -5.96 -28.36 -18.40
N TYR A 587 -5.55 -27.39 -17.57
CA TYR A 587 -5.26 -26.05 -18.06
C TYR A 587 -3.93 -26.14 -18.80
N GLU A 588 -3.97 -26.16 -20.13
CA GLU A 588 -2.77 -26.02 -20.95
C GLU A 588 -2.10 -24.69 -20.59
N LYS A 589 -0.86 -24.74 -20.09
CA LYS A 589 -0.01 -23.56 -20.03
C LYS A 589 0.13 -23.06 -21.46
N GLY A 590 -0.54 -21.97 -21.79
CA GLY A 590 -0.36 -21.27 -23.06
C GLY A 590 1.10 -20.87 -23.23
N ARG A 591 1.86 -21.73 -23.92
CA ARG A 591 3.28 -21.52 -24.23
C ARG A 591 3.50 -20.23 -25.03
N ALA A 592 2.46 -19.79 -25.75
CA ALA A 592 2.44 -18.58 -26.56
C ALA A 592 2.55 -17.27 -25.76
N VAL A 593 2.01 -17.20 -24.52
CA VAL A 593 2.06 -15.95 -23.73
C VAL A 593 3.43 -15.75 -23.06
N ALA A 594 4.15 -16.84 -22.77
CA ALA A 594 5.51 -16.75 -22.23
C ALA A 594 6.52 -16.29 -23.30
N GLU A 595 6.37 -16.73 -24.55
CA GLU A 595 7.20 -16.28 -25.68
C GLU A 595 6.87 -14.85 -26.13
N GLU A 596 5.61 -14.40 -25.99
CA GLU A 596 5.26 -12.98 -26.15
C GLU A 596 5.70 -12.12 -24.96
N ARG A 597 5.80 -12.65 -23.73
CA ARG A 597 6.41 -11.93 -22.59
C ARG A 597 7.90 -11.68 -22.80
N GLU A 598 8.64 -12.66 -23.32
CA GLU A 598 10.05 -12.44 -23.69
C GLU A 598 10.22 -11.45 -24.86
N ARG A 599 9.17 -11.21 -25.66
CA ARG A 599 9.18 -10.19 -26.74
C ARG A 599 8.50 -8.87 -26.40
N GLY A 600 7.68 -8.82 -25.34
CA GLY A 600 6.85 -7.68 -24.96
C GLY A 600 7.26 -7.01 -23.65
N GLU A 601 8.16 -7.62 -22.89
CA GLU A 601 8.79 -7.04 -21.68
C GLU A 601 10.25 -6.63 -21.92
N GLU A 602 10.71 -6.53 -23.17
CA GLU A 602 11.76 -5.56 -23.52
C GLU A 602 11.08 -4.21 -23.74
N GLY A 603 10.58 -3.59 -22.66
CA GLY A 603 10.22 -2.17 -22.73
C GLY A 603 11.45 -1.41 -23.21
N GLU A 604 11.35 -0.71 -24.34
CA GLU A 604 12.41 0.17 -24.84
C GLU A 604 12.97 0.96 -23.65
N VAL A 605 14.26 0.77 -23.36
CA VAL A 605 14.94 1.45 -22.26
C VAL A 605 14.78 2.95 -22.50
N PHE A 606 13.95 3.61 -21.68
CA PHE A 606 13.65 5.01 -21.86
C PHE A 606 14.90 5.86 -21.62
N ASP A 607 15.34 6.55 -22.66
CA ASP A 607 16.49 7.44 -22.56
C ASP A 607 16.11 8.79 -21.94
N PHE A 608 16.40 8.92 -20.64
CA PHE A 608 16.21 10.16 -19.89
C PHE A 608 17.02 11.32 -20.46
N GLU A 609 18.22 11.08 -21.02
CA GLU A 609 19.10 12.14 -21.52
C GLU A 609 18.68 12.66 -22.89
N ALA A 610 18.03 11.81 -23.70
CA ALA A 610 17.46 12.21 -24.98
C ALA A 610 16.10 12.93 -24.84
N TYR A 611 15.38 12.74 -23.74
CA TYR A 611 14.07 13.36 -23.56
C TYR A 611 14.14 14.90 -23.56
N ARG A 612 13.25 15.52 -24.35
CA ARG A 612 13.07 16.98 -24.40
C ARG A 612 11.58 17.29 -24.23
N PRO A 613 11.19 18.14 -23.26
CA PRO A 613 9.81 18.59 -23.15
C PRO A 613 9.43 19.44 -24.37
N ARG A 614 8.15 19.42 -24.75
CA ARG A 614 7.64 20.20 -25.89
C ARG A 614 7.45 21.66 -25.48
N VAL A 615 8.36 22.53 -25.92
CA VAL A 615 8.26 23.99 -25.72
C VAL A 615 8.23 24.67 -27.08
N GLU A 616 7.15 25.40 -27.37
CA GLU A 616 6.96 26.13 -28.63
C GLU A 616 6.55 27.56 -28.30
N GLU A 617 7.21 28.56 -28.90
CA GLU A 617 6.92 29.98 -28.66
C GLU A 617 6.90 30.35 -27.16
N ARG A 618 7.86 29.81 -26.37
CA ARG A 618 7.95 29.97 -24.91
C ARG A 618 6.74 29.43 -24.12
N VAL A 619 5.92 28.58 -24.74
CA VAL A 619 4.84 27.85 -24.08
C VAL A 619 5.25 26.39 -23.93
N TRP A 620 5.23 25.89 -22.70
CA TRP A 620 5.47 24.48 -22.42
C TRP A 620 4.15 23.69 -22.46
N TYR A 621 4.09 22.71 -23.35
CA TYR A 621 2.98 21.78 -23.49
C TYR A 621 3.25 20.52 -22.68
N ILE A 622 2.45 20.32 -21.62
CA ILE A 622 2.66 19.23 -20.66
C ILE A 622 2.27 17.89 -21.30
N SER A 623 3.22 16.95 -21.31
CA SER A 623 2.95 15.55 -21.64
C SER A 623 2.57 14.73 -20.40
N GLU A 624 2.07 13.51 -20.61
CA GLU A 624 1.82 12.57 -19.50
C GLU A 624 3.11 12.26 -18.69
N ARG A 625 4.27 12.25 -19.36
CA ARG A 625 5.56 12.02 -18.71
C ARG A 625 5.98 13.22 -17.86
N ASP A 626 5.82 14.43 -18.38
CA ASP A 626 6.07 15.65 -17.62
C ASP A 626 5.19 15.71 -16.38
N LEU A 627 3.91 15.37 -16.52
CA LEU A 627 2.94 15.31 -15.43
C LEU A 627 3.37 14.33 -14.33
N ALA A 628 3.85 13.14 -14.69
CA ALA A 628 4.32 12.16 -13.69
C ALA A 628 5.48 12.72 -12.86
N TRP A 629 6.43 13.42 -13.49
CA TRP A 629 7.56 14.04 -12.80
C TRP A 629 7.13 15.25 -11.96
N ILE A 630 6.32 16.14 -12.52
CA ILE A 630 5.74 17.28 -11.79
C ILE A 630 5.02 16.78 -10.53
N SER A 631 4.20 15.73 -10.65
CA SER A 631 3.46 15.16 -9.52
C SER A 631 4.38 14.67 -8.39
N THR A 632 5.44 13.90 -8.71
CA THR A 632 6.41 13.45 -7.70
C THR A 632 7.12 14.64 -7.04
N GLY A 633 7.53 15.63 -7.83
CA GLY A 633 8.18 16.85 -7.30
C GLY A 633 7.26 17.70 -6.43
N CYS A 634 6.00 17.88 -6.82
CA CYS A 634 4.99 18.59 -6.02
C CYS A 634 4.83 17.93 -4.66
N TYR A 635 4.88 16.59 -4.60
CA TYR A 635 4.74 15.91 -3.33
C TYR A 635 5.95 16.12 -2.41
N ILE A 636 7.17 16.08 -2.97
CA ILE A 636 8.42 16.38 -2.24
C ILE A 636 8.43 17.83 -1.75
N LEU A 637 8.03 18.80 -2.59
CA LEU A 637 7.94 20.21 -2.22
C LEU A 637 6.78 20.51 -1.25
N GLY A 638 5.86 19.56 -1.04
CA GLY A 638 4.76 19.66 -0.08
C GLY A 638 5.19 19.59 1.38
N THR A 639 6.46 19.28 1.69
CA THR A 639 6.99 19.28 3.07
C THR A 639 6.19 18.40 4.05
N GLY A 640 5.67 17.27 3.57
CA GLY A 640 4.80 16.37 4.34
C GLY A 640 3.32 16.75 4.34
N GLY A 641 2.94 17.91 3.82
CA GLY A 641 1.55 18.36 3.65
C GLY A 641 1.13 18.54 2.19
N GLY A 642 0.12 19.38 1.94
CA GLY A 642 -0.49 19.58 0.61
C GLY A 642 -1.34 18.41 0.08
N GLY A 643 -1.41 17.30 0.83
CA GLY A 643 -2.10 16.07 0.42
C GLY A 643 -1.38 15.31 -0.70
N SER A 644 -1.75 14.04 -0.89
CA SER A 644 -1.19 13.26 -2.01
C SER A 644 -1.66 13.86 -3.36
N PRO A 645 -0.75 14.15 -4.31
CA PRO A 645 -1.14 14.63 -5.64
C PRO A 645 -1.76 13.55 -6.52
N TYR A 646 -1.76 12.30 -6.07
CA TYR A 646 -2.07 11.14 -6.88
C TYR A 646 -3.43 11.21 -7.58
N SER A 647 -4.51 11.54 -6.87
CA SER A 647 -5.85 11.66 -7.48
C SER A 647 -5.95 12.80 -8.50
N SER A 648 -5.28 13.93 -8.23
CA SER A 648 -5.22 15.08 -9.13
C SER A 648 -4.38 14.75 -10.39
N MET A 649 -3.29 14.00 -10.22
CA MET A 649 -2.49 13.49 -11.34
C MET A 649 -3.31 12.54 -12.22
N LEU A 650 -4.08 11.61 -11.64
CA LEU A 650 -4.95 10.70 -12.40
C LEU A 650 -6.00 11.46 -13.22
N ARG A 651 -6.61 12.50 -12.65
CA ARG A 651 -7.55 13.40 -13.35
C ARG A 651 -6.86 14.09 -14.53
N LEU A 652 -5.73 14.75 -14.29
CA LEU A 652 -5.03 15.50 -15.34
C LEU A 652 -4.50 14.57 -16.45
N ARG A 653 -4.02 13.38 -16.09
CA ARG A 653 -3.63 12.34 -17.05
C ARG A 653 -4.80 11.89 -17.90
N SER A 654 -5.97 11.67 -17.29
CA SER A 654 -7.19 11.30 -18.02
C SER A 654 -7.61 12.40 -19.00
N MET A 655 -7.47 13.66 -18.62
CA MET A 655 -7.71 14.80 -19.51
C MET A 655 -6.74 14.81 -20.70
N LEU A 656 -5.43 14.64 -20.46
CA LEU A 656 -4.42 14.57 -21.52
C LEU A 656 -4.70 13.41 -22.50
N ARG A 657 -5.02 12.23 -21.98
CA ARG A 657 -5.38 11.05 -22.80
C ARG A 657 -6.68 11.27 -23.59
N ALA A 658 -7.59 12.10 -23.10
CA ALA A 658 -8.79 12.53 -23.82
C ALA A 658 -8.53 13.66 -24.84
N GLY A 659 -7.28 14.10 -25.01
CA GLY A 659 -6.89 15.13 -25.98
C GLY A 659 -6.89 16.57 -25.43
N ALA A 660 -7.01 16.75 -24.11
CA ALA A 660 -6.87 18.08 -23.51
C ALA A 660 -5.43 18.60 -23.68
N VAL A 661 -5.30 19.91 -23.88
CA VAL A 661 -4.02 20.61 -23.97
C VAL A 661 -3.79 21.40 -22.69
N VAL A 662 -2.65 21.17 -22.04
CA VAL A 662 -2.21 21.87 -20.83
C VAL A 662 -0.98 22.70 -21.18
N ARG A 663 -1.04 24.00 -20.88
CA ARG A 663 -0.01 24.99 -21.24
C ARG A 663 0.55 25.63 -19.98
N VAL A 664 1.87 25.72 -19.90
CA VAL A 664 2.60 26.44 -18.86
C VAL A 664 3.43 27.55 -19.49
N VAL A 665 3.40 28.75 -18.89
CA VAL A 665 4.12 29.96 -19.37
C VAL A 665 4.98 30.56 -18.26
N SER A 666 6.05 31.27 -18.62
CA SER A 666 6.90 31.92 -17.62
C SER A 666 6.17 33.11 -16.98
N PRO A 667 6.34 33.37 -15.67
CA PRO A 667 5.88 34.62 -15.08
C PRO A 667 6.46 35.86 -15.77
N ASP A 668 7.65 35.77 -16.36
CA ASP A 668 8.30 36.88 -17.08
C ASP A 668 7.57 37.26 -18.39
N ASP A 669 6.79 36.33 -18.96
CA ASP A 669 6.05 36.55 -20.20
C ASP A 669 4.66 37.20 -19.96
N LEU A 670 4.28 37.45 -18.70
CA LEU A 670 3.04 38.13 -18.34
C LEU A 670 3.06 39.62 -18.69
N LYS A 671 1.99 40.09 -19.32
CA LYS A 671 1.72 41.51 -19.49
C LYS A 671 1.25 42.12 -18.18
N ASP A 672 1.50 43.41 -18.00
CA ASP A 672 1.16 44.10 -16.75
C ASP A 672 -0.35 44.08 -16.45
N ASP A 673 -1.19 44.10 -17.48
CA ASP A 673 -2.65 44.11 -17.42
C ASP A 673 -3.29 42.71 -17.47
N ASP A 674 -2.50 41.65 -17.61
CA ASP A 674 -3.01 40.28 -17.51
C ASP A 674 -3.68 40.07 -16.14
N ARG A 675 -4.65 39.15 -16.11
CA ARG A 675 -5.39 38.75 -14.91
C ARG A 675 -5.00 37.34 -14.52
N VAL A 676 -4.35 37.18 -13.37
CA VAL A 676 -3.89 35.87 -12.89
C VAL A 676 -4.84 35.40 -11.79
N GLY A 677 -5.64 34.38 -12.11
CA GLY A 677 -6.56 33.73 -11.18
C GLY A 677 -5.87 32.64 -10.36
N CYS A 678 -6.41 32.36 -9.18
CA CYS A 678 -5.92 31.29 -8.31
C CYS A 678 -7.09 30.47 -7.76
N GLY A 679 -6.81 29.19 -7.50
CA GLY A 679 -7.73 28.26 -6.87
C GLY A 679 -6.97 27.12 -6.21
N GLY A 680 -7.60 26.50 -5.22
CA GLY A 680 -6.99 25.42 -4.44
C GLY A 680 -8.03 24.65 -3.65
N GLY A 681 -7.73 23.39 -3.40
CA GLY A 681 -8.55 22.53 -2.56
C GLY A 681 -8.29 22.84 -1.10
N ALA A 682 -9.35 22.94 -0.30
CA ALA A 682 -9.26 23.03 1.14
C ALA A 682 -9.99 21.84 1.76
N GLY A 683 -9.37 21.16 2.72
CA GLY A 683 -9.99 19.99 3.33
C GLY A 683 -9.01 19.00 3.92
N SER A 684 -9.58 17.91 4.41
CA SER A 684 -8.84 16.78 4.96
C SER A 684 -8.28 15.91 3.84
N PRO A 685 -6.95 15.65 3.81
CA PRO A 685 -6.37 14.67 2.92
C PRO A 685 -7.02 13.28 3.07
N THR A 686 -7.42 12.90 4.28
CA THR A 686 -8.13 11.64 4.54
C THR A 686 -9.51 11.61 3.90
N VAL A 687 -10.19 12.76 3.81
CA VAL A 687 -11.46 12.86 3.07
C VAL A 687 -11.21 12.76 1.57
N GLY A 688 -10.19 13.43 1.03
CA GLY A 688 -9.87 13.38 -0.41
C GLY A 688 -9.46 12.00 -0.93
N ILE A 689 -9.03 11.09 -0.05
CA ILE A 689 -8.76 9.67 -0.37
C ILE A 689 -10.05 8.87 -0.57
N GLU A 690 -11.15 9.28 0.07
CA GLU A 690 -12.42 8.55 0.07
C GLU A 690 -13.52 9.23 -0.79
N LYS A 691 -13.55 10.57 -0.80
CA LYS A 691 -14.40 11.40 -1.65
C LYS A 691 -13.51 12.06 -2.71
N LEU A 692 -13.39 11.40 -3.86
CA LEU A 692 -12.63 11.93 -5.00
C LEU A 692 -13.28 13.22 -5.53
N ALA A 693 -12.45 14.16 -5.98
CA ALA A 693 -12.91 15.46 -6.47
C ALA A 693 -13.96 15.35 -7.58
N GLY A 694 -14.96 16.23 -7.52
CA GLY A 694 -15.96 16.49 -8.55
C GLY A 694 -15.58 17.75 -9.34
N ASP A 695 -16.55 18.65 -9.51
CA ASP A 695 -16.38 19.94 -10.20
C ASP A 695 -16.27 21.13 -9.25
N GLU A 696 -16.24 20.92 -7.93
CA GLU A 696 -16.23 21.98 -6.91
C GLU A 696 -15.17 23.06 -7.16
N MET A 697 -14.01 22.69 -7.72
CA MET A 697 -12.96 23.63 -8.07
C MET A 697 -13.36 24.55 -9.24
N MET A 698 -13.95 23.97 -10.28
CA MET A 698 -14.39 24.72 -11.45
C MET A 698 -15.62 25.56 -11.11
N GLU A 699 -16.59 24.99 -10.39
CA GLU A 699 -17.76 25.71 -9.88
C GLU A 699 -17.34 26.95 -9.07
N ALA A 700 -16.35 26.81 -8.18
CA ALA A 700 -15.84 27.96 -7.43
C ALA A 700 -15.30 29.09 -8.33
N GLN A 701 -14.61 28.75 -9.43
CA GLN A 701 -14.11 29.74 -10.39
C GLN A 701 -15.27 30.38 -11.18
N GLU A 702 -16.23 29.57 -11.67
CA GLU A 702 -17.37 30.06 -12.44
C GLU A 702 -18.23 31.02 -11.62
N GLU A 703 -18.56 30.64 -10.38
CA GLU A 703 -19.34 31.45 -9.46
C GLU A 703 -18.66 32.78 -9.15
N LEU A 704 -17.35 32.75 -8.88
CA LEU A 704 -16.57 33.97 -8.66
C LEU A 704 -16.59 34.88 -9.89
N TYR A 705 -16.30 34.33 -11.07
CA TYR A 705 -16.21 35.09 -12.33
C TYR A 705 -17.56 35.50 -12.91
N SER A 706 -18.67 35.00 -12.38
CA SER A 706 -20.01 35.53 -12.66
C SER A 706 -20.27 36.86 -11.95
N LEU A 707 -19.56 37.13 -10.84
CA LEU A 707 -19.78 38.28 -9.97
C LEU A 707 -18.68 39.34 -10.04
N VAL A 708 -17.47 38.99 -10.52
CA VAL A 708 -16.38 39.93 -10.74
C VAL A 708 -16.27 40.36 -12.21
N LYS A 709 -15.85 41.61 -12.45
CA LYS A 709 -15.74 42.16 -13.81
C LYS A 709 -14.58 41.57 -14.61
N ASP A 710 -13.44 41.43 -13.95
CA ASP A 710 -12.19 40.95 -14.56
C ASP A 710 -12.11 39.43 -14.39
N LYS A 711 -12.09 38.70 -15.51
CA LYS A 711 -11.88 37.24 -15.52
C LYS A 711 -10.40 36.91 -15.64
N ALA A 712 -10.00 35.73 -15.18
CA ALA A 712 -8.64 35.26 -15.33
C ALA A 712 -8.27 35.05 -16.82
N THR A 713 -7.09 35.52 -17.17
CA THR A 713 -6.38 35.26 -18.43
C THR A 713 -5.31 34.18 -18.27
N HIS A 714 -4.89 33.94 -17.04
CA HIS A 714 -3.86 32.97 -16.64
C HIS A 714 -4.26 32.36 -15.30
N MET A 715 -3.84 31.12 -15.03
CA MET A 715 -3.99 30.48 -13.72
C MET A 715 -2.64 30.36 -13.02
N ILE A 716 -2.64 30.39 -11.70
CA ILE A 716 -1.47 30.08 -10.88
C ILE A 716 -1.89 29.19 -9.72
N ALA A 717 -1.00 28.26 -9.33
CA ALA A 717 -1.24 27.41 -8.17
C ALA A 717 -1.16 28.24 -6.87
N LEU A 718 -2.01 27.91 -5.91
CA LEU A 718 -1.94 28.49 -4.56
C LEU A 718 -0.61 28.11 -3.89
N GLU A 719 -0.26 26.84 -3.99
CA GLU A 719 0.97 26.25 -3.49
C GLU A 719 1.47 25.17 -4.46
N ILE A 720 2.78 24.98 -4.56
CA ILE A 720 3.36 23.87 -5.34
C ILE A 720 3.21 22.52 -4.64
N GLY A 721 2.91 22.53 -3.33
CA GLY A 721 2.85 21.33 -2.51
C GLY A 721 1.65 20.43 -2.82
N GLY A 722 1.92 19.13 -2.97
CA GLY A 722 0.87 18.11 -3.06
C GLY A 722 -0.11 18.30 -4.20
N GLY A 723 -1.40 18.05 -3.95
CA GLY A 723 -2.45 18.10 -4.98
C GLY A 723 -2.74 19.51 -5.51
N ASN A 724 -2.48 20.55 -4.72
CA ASN A 724 -2.68 21.95 -5.11
C ASN A 724 -1.71 22.40 -6.20
N GLY A 725 -0.50 21.84 -6.25
CA GLY A 725 0.49 22.11 -7.29
C GLY A 725 0.01 21.76 -8.71
N LEU A 726 -1.00 20.89 -8.84
CA LEU A 726 -1.58 20.49 -10.12
C LEU A 726 -2.84 21.28 -10.50
N GLN A 727 -3.44 22.04 -9.58
CA GLN A 727 -4.76 22.66 -9.78
C GLN A 727 -4.75 23.76 -10.83
N GLY A 728 -3.68 24.56 -10.89
CA GLY A 728 -3.51 25.56 -11.95
C GLY A 728 -3.59 24.93 -13.35
N MET A 729 -2.91 23.80 -13.54
CA MET A 729 -2.90 23.05 -14.81
C MET A 729 -4.25 22.40 -15.13
N ILE A 730 -4.96 21.87 -14.12
CA ILE A 730 -6.31 21.31 -14.30
C ILE A 730 -7.28 22.40 -14.74
N LEU A 731 -7.30 23.53 -14.03
CA LEU A 731 -8.19 24.67 -14.34
C LEU A 731 -7.86 25.30 -15.70
N GLY A 732 -6.57 25.47 -16.01
CA GLY A 732 -6.10 26.06 -17.26
C GLY A 732 -6.21 25.17 -18.50
N ALA A 733 -6.45 23.87 -18.33
CA ALA A 733 -6.56 22.93 -19.45
C ALA A 733 -7.60 23.39 -20.50
N SER A 734 -7.37 23.01 -21.76
CA SER A 734 -8.24 23.41 -22.88
C SER A 734 -9.69 22.93 -22.78
N THR A 735 -9.96 21.92 -21.95
CA THR A 735 -11.30 21.39 -21.67
C THR A 735 -12.00 22.07 -20.49
N TYR A 736 -11.32 22.99 -19.80
CA TYR A 736 -11.87 23.83 -18.74
C TYR A 736 -11.79 25.31 -19.16
N MET A 737 -11.03 26.13 -18.43
CA MET A 737 -10.97 27.58 -18.68
C MET A 737 -10.18 27.93 -19.95
N ASN A 738 -9.42 26.99 -20.50
CA ASN A 738 -8.64 27.15 -21.72
C ASN A 738 -7.68 28.37 -21.68
N ILE A 739 -6.98 28.53 -20.55
CA ILE A 739 -5.99 29.58 -20.31
C ILE A 739 -4.68 28.99 -19.78
N PRO A 740 -3.51 29.57 -20.07
CA PRO A 740 -2.24 29.02 -19.61
C PRO A 740 -2.07 29.11 -18.09
N THR A 741 -1.27 28.19 -17.54
CA THR A 741 -0.81 28.20 -16.14
C THR A 741 0.54 28.90 -16.04
N VAL A 742 0.74 29.75 -15.04
CA VAL A 742 2.02 30.37 -14.76
C VAL A 742 2.96 29.36 -14.09
N ASP A 743 4.20 29.28 -14.54
CA ASP A 743 5.27 28.50 -13.90
C ASP A 743 5.71 29.16 -12.59
N GLY A 744 4.88 28.97 -11.57
CA GLY A 744 5.07 29.54 -10.24
C GLY A 744 3.87 29.26 -9.34
N ASP A 745 4.02 29.62 -8.08
CA ASP A 745 2.95 29.55 -7.08
C ASP A 745 3.10 30.67 -6.02
N TRP A 746 2.13 30.76 -5.10
CA TRP A 746 2.13 31.80 -4.07
C TRP A 746 2.87 31.41 -2.78
N MET A 747 3.47 30.22 -2.68
CA MET A 747 4.11 29.75 -1.45
C MET A 747 5.52 29.19 -1.63
N GLY A 748 5.84 28.54 -2.75
CA GLY A 748 7.09 27.79 -2.97
C GLY A 748 7.20 26.48 -2.17
N ARG A 749 6.20 26.18 -1.35
CA ARG A 749 6.05 25.02 -0.46
C ARG A 749 4.58 24.89 -0.07
N ALA A 750 4.22 23.91 0.78
CA ALA A 750 2.93 23.93 1.45
C ALA A 750 2.97 24.73 2.78
N TYR A 751 1.88 25.43 3.09
CA TYR A 751 1.63 26.07 4.39
C TYR A 751 0.24 25.70 4.95
N PRO A 752 0.05 25.67 6.29
CA PRO A 752 -1.19 25.19 6.89
C PRO A 752 -2.35 26.19 6.86
N THR A 753 -2.12 27.44 6.42
CA THR A 753 -3.12 28.51 6.42
C THR A 753 -3.04 29.38 5.16
N LYS A 754 -4.19 29.84 4.68
CA LYS A 754 -4.30 30.57 3.41
C LYS A 754 -3.57 31.91 3.38
N TRP A 755 -3.49 32.61 4.51
CA TRP A 755 -2.81 33.91 4.59
C TRP A 755 -1.28 33.79 4.57
N GLN A 756 -0.72 32.58 4.71
CA GLN A 756 0.71 32.32 4.56
C GLN A 756 1.08 32.18 3.08
N THR A 757 0.98 33.29 2.35
CA THR A 757 1.32 33.38 0.93
C THR A 757 2.13 34.64 0.64
N THR A 758 2.93 34.60 -0.43
CA THR A 758 3.77 35.73 -0.83
C THR A 758 2.96 36.98 -1.17
N PRO A 759 1.77 36.96 -1.81
CA PRO A 759 0.96 38.18 -1.97
C PRO A 759 0.67 38.91 -0.64
N VAL A 760 0.44 38.18 0.46
CA VAL A 760 0.20 38.74 1.80
C VAL A 760 1.48 39.29 2.43
N VAL A 761 2.64 38.74 2.08
CA VAL A 761 3.96 39.27 2.47
C VAL A 761 4.20 40.65 1.84
N PHE A 762 3.91 40.81 0.55
CA PHE A 762 4.09 42.08 -0.17
C PHE A 762 3.07 43.14 0.24
N ALA A 763 1.83 42.73 0.58
CA ALA A 763 0.83 43.57 1.23
C ALA A 763 0.47 44.88 0.50
N GLU A 764 0.55 44.87 -0.83
CA GLU A 764 0.20 46.03 -1.67
C GLU A 764 -1.32 46.26 -1.75
N ARG A 765 -2.12 45.30 -1.25
CA ARG A 765 -3.58 45.42 -1.06
C ARG A 765 -3.92 45.21 0.41
N LYS A 766 -5.05 45.79 0.84
CA LYS A 766 -5.56 45.62 2.21
C LYS A 766 -5.98 44.18 2.52
N THR A 767 -6.54 43.50 1.53
CA THR A 767 -6.92 42.08 1.59
C THR A 767 -6.68 41.52 0.20
N ILE A 768 -5.94 40.41 0.12
CA ILE A 768 -5.55 39.81 -1.15
C ILE A 768 -6.66 38.89 -1.64
N PHE A 769 -7.14 38.00 -0.77
CA PHE A 769 -8.04 36.90 -1.14
C PHE A 769 -9.52 37.28 -1.06
N SER A 770 -9.85 38.54 -1.32
CA SER A 770 -11.23 39.00 -1.41
C SER A 770 -11.41 39.85 -2.66
N PRO A 771 -12.39 39.55 -3.54
CA PRO A 771 -13.45 38.54 -3.37
C PRO A 771 -12.97 37.08 -3.48
N THR A 772 -13.69 36.14 -2.87
CA THR A 772 -13.38 34.70 -2.90
C THR A 772 -14.64 33.84 -2.75
N THR A 773 -14.63 32.65 -3.34
CA THR A 773 -15.68 31.63 -3.27
C THR A 773 -15.15 30.32 -2.65
N MET A 774 -16.07 29.56 -2.07
CA MET A 774 -15.88 28.18 -1.62
C MET A 774 -17.10 27.37 -2.05
N CYS A 775 -16.88 26.22 -2.70
CA CYS A 775 -17.93 25.32 -3.18
C CYS A 775 -17.68 23.89 -2.71
N ASP A 776 -18.75 23.16 -2.37
CA ASP A 776 -18.67 21.78 -1.89
C ASP A 776 -18.88 20.72 -2.97
N GLY A 777 -19.25 21.13 -4.19
CA GLY A 777 -19.55 20.23 -5.31
C GLY A 777 -20.95 19.62 -5.26
N ASN A 778 -21.74 19.93 -4.24
CA ASN A 778 -23.15 19.53 -4.08
C ASN A 778 -24.12 20.67 -4.43
N GLY A 779 -23.62 21.74 -5.04
CA GLY A 779 -24.38 22.95 -5.36
C GLY A 779 -24.44 23.98 -4.23
N ASN A 780 -23.72 23.80 -3.11
CA ASN A 780 -23.61 24.83 -2.08
C ASN A 780 -22.41 25.74 -2.37
N VAL A 781 -22.69 27.05 -2.43
CA VAL A 781 -21.70 28.08 -2.73
C VAL A 781 -21.66 29.09 -1.60
N LEU A 782 -20.48 29.29 -1.01
CA LEU A 782 -20.21 30.39 -0.09
C LEU A 782 -19.39 31.44 -0.82
N PHE A 783 -19.90 32.68 -0.85
CA PHE A 783 -19.21 33.80 -1.47
C PHE A 783 -18.91 34.91 -0.46
N MET A 784 -17.66 35.38 -0.47
CA MET A 784 -17.20 36.48 0.36
C MET A 784 -16.71 37.64 -0.51
N THR A 785 -17.55 38.67 -0.66
CA THR A 785 -17.26 39.86 -1.49
C THR A 785 -16.18 40.77 -0.90
N LYS A 786 -16.08 40.83 0.43
CA LYS A 786 -15.20 41.72 1.18
C LYS A 786 -14.81 41.07 2.51
N ALA A 787 -13.59 41.32 2.97
CA ALA A 787 -13.14 40.99 4.31
C ALA A 787 -12.30 42.13 4.90
N THR A 788 -12.11 42.11 6.21
CA THR A 788 -11.25 43.09 6.91
C THR A 788 -9.77 42.72 6.87
N SER A 789 -9.46 41.42 6.73
CA SER A 789 -8.11 40.85 6.63
C SER A 789 -8.17 39.44 6.03
N ASP A 790 -7.05 38.97 5.46
CA ASP A 790 -6.92 37.59 4.94
C ASP A 790 -7.05 36.53 6.05
N GLU A 791 -6.63 36.84 7.29
CA GLU A 791 -6.91 35.99 8.46
C GLU A 791 -8.41 35.80 8.73
N THR A 792 -9.22 36.83 8.45
CA THR A 792 -10.67 36.74 8.64
C THR A 792 -11.30 35.85 7.56
N VAL A 793 -10.80 35.94 6.32
CA VAL A 793 -11.18 35.01 5.24
C VAL A 793 -10.90 33.57 5.68
N GLU A 794 -9.67 33.30 6.14
CA GLU A 794 -9.22 32.00 6.63
C GLU A 794 -10.12 31.45 7.75
N ARG A 795 -10.43 32.25 8.78
CA ARG A 795 -11.28 31.79 9.90
C ARG A 795 -12.69 31.41 9.46
N VAL A 796 -13.30 32.19 8.57
CA VAL A 796 -14.66 31.92 8.07
C VAL A 796 -14.66 30.70 7.15
N PHE A 797 -13.70 30.61 6.24
CA PHE A 797 -13.54 29.46 5.34
C PHE A 797 -13.35 28.17 6.13
N ARG A 798 -12.51 28.22 7.17
CA ARG A 798 -12.27 27.07 8.06
C ARG A 798 -13.51 26.65 8.84
N ALA A 799 -14.37 27.59 9.24
CA ALA A 799 -15.65 27.28 9.87
C ALA A 799 -16.66 26.71 8.87
N GLY A 800 -16.69 27.21 7.62
CA GLY A 800 -17.55 26.67 6.56
C GLY A 800 -17.15 25.26 6.14
N LEU A 801 -15.85 24.96 6.11
CA LEU A 801 -15.30 23.67 5.70
C LEU A 801 -15.88 22.48 6.48
N SER A 802 -16.07 22.61 7.80
CA SER A 802 -16.64 21.51 8.60
C SER A 802 -18.10 21.22 8.26
N GLU A 803 -18.86 22.25 7.87
CA GLU A 803 -20.27 22.11 7.51
C GLU A 803 -20.45 21.58 6.08
N LEU A 804 -19.52 21.93 5.19
CA LEU A 804 -19.50 21.59 3.76
C LEU A 804 -18.74 20.30 3.44
N GLY A 805 -18.83 19.29 4.32
CA GLY A 805 -18.28 17.96 4.05
C GLY A 805 -16.75 17.82 4.16
N SER A 806 -16.05 18.83 4.70
CA SER A 806 -14.60 18.80 4.98
C SER A 806 -13.69 18.59 3.76
N HIS A 807 -14.20 18.88 2.56
CA HIS A 807 -13.45 18.97 1.32
C HIS A 807 -14.19 19.89 0.34
N VAL A 808 -13.56 20.99 -0.09
CA VAL A 808 -14.17 22.05 -0.91
C VAL A 808 -13.18 22.60 -1.93
N GLY A 809 -13.71 23.09 -3.05
CA GLY A 809 -12.98 23.90 -4.03
C GLY A 809 -13.05 25.38 -3.67
N CYS A 810 -11.95 26.12 -3.84
CA CYS A 810 -11.90 27.56 -3.56
C CYS A 810 -11.39 28.33 -4.78
N ALA A 811 -11.90 29.55 -4.97
CA ALA A 811 -11.38 30.49 -5.96
C ALA A 811 -11.13 31.88 -5.37
N GLU A 812 -10.18 32.60 -5.96
CA GLU A 812 -9.74 33.91 -5.51
C GLU A 812 -9.79 34.94 -6.63
N GLY A 813 -10.16 36.18 -6.27
CA GLY A 813 -10.18 37.30 -7.19
C GLY A 813 -8.83 37.47 -7.88
N PRO A 814 -8.81 37.69 -9.21
CA PRO A 814 -7.56 37.71 -9.95
C PRO A 814 -6.71 38.93 -9.59
N VAL A 815 -5.40 38.73 -9.63
CA VAL A 815 -4.38 39.77 -9.45
C VAL A 815 -3.85 40.20 -10.82
N THR A 816 -3.20 41.35 -10.91
CA THR A 816 -2.62 41.81 -12.19
C THR A 816 -1.34 41.04 -12.51
N GLY A 817 -0.94 40.99 -13.79
CA GLY A 817 0.34 40.43 -14.17
C GLY A 817 1.51 41.23 -13.60
N ALA A 818 1.37 42.56 -13.46
CA ALA A 818 2.37 43.39 -12.79
C ALA A 818 2.57 42.99 -11.31
N GLU A 819 1.48 42.76 -10.58
CA GLU A 819 1.52 42.26 -9.20
C GLU A 819 2.13 40.85 -9.15
N THR A 820 1.69 39.96 -10.05
CA THR A 820 2.18 38.58 -10.13
C THR A 820 3.70 38.53 -10.28
N LYS A 821 4.27 39.29 -11.22
CA LYS A 821 5.73 39.34 -11.45
C LYS A 821 6.52 39.76 -10.22
N ARG A 822 5.92 40.53 -9.30
CA ARG A 822 6.58 40.91 -8.03
C ARG A 822 6.41 39.85 -6.94
N TRP A 823 5.26 39.19 -6.87
CA TRP A 823 4.90 38.35 -5.72
C TRP A 823 5.24 36.88 -5.90
N VAL A 824 5.24 36.39 -7.14
CA VAL A 824 5.33 34.96 -7.44
C VAL A 824 6.63 34.31 -6.93
N VAL A 825 6.51 33.09 -6.40
CA VAL A 825 7.65 32.19 -6.28
C VAL A 825 7.86 31.55 -7.66
N GLU A 826 8.92 32.01 -8.32
CA GLU A 826 9.16 31.70 -9.73
C GLU A 826 9.60 30.25 -9.94
N HIS A 827 9.15 29.66 -11.05
CA HIS A 827 9.62 28.39 -11.61
C HIS A 827 9.39 27.16 -10.71
N SER A 828 8.37 27.18 -9.87
CA SER A 828 8.09 26.06 -8.97
C SER A 828 7.56 24.82 -9.70
N ILE A 829 6.84 24.96 -10.83
CA ILE A 829 6.44 23.82 -11.68
C ILE A 829 7.69 23.24 -12.34
N SER A 830 8.56 24.09 -12.91
CA SER A 830 9.86 23.67 -13.46
C SER A 830 10.72 22.94 -12.42
N LEU A 831 10.78 23.43 -11.18
CA LEU A 831 11.51 22.78 -10.09
C LEU A 831 10.92 21.40 -9.77
N SER A 832 9.60 21.29 -9.66
CA SER A 832 8.92 20.03 -9.39
C SER A 832 9.20 18.99 -10.48
N TRP A 833 9.20 19.39 -11.76
CA TRP A 833 9.54 18.52 -12.87
C TRP A 833 10.98 17.99 -12.79
N ARG A 834 11.94 18.84 -12.40
CA ARG A 834 13.35 18.44 -12.26
C ARG A 834 13.57 17.45 -11.12
N ILE A 835 13.00 17.75 -9.96
CA ILE A 835 13.05 16.86 -8.79
C ILE A 835 12.42 15.51 -9.15
N GLY A 836 11.23 15.51 -9.75
CA GLY A 836 10.56 14.28 -10.16
C GLY A 836 11.36 13.50 -11.19
N ARG A 837 11.91 14.18 -12.22
CA ARG A 837 12.78 13.55 -13.21
C ARG A 837 13.99 12.87 -12.56
N ALA A 838 14.62 13.51 -11.58
CA ALA A 838 15.75 12.94 -10.84
C ALA A 838 15.36 11.68 -10.06
N VAL A 839 14.20 11.69 -9.38
CA VAL A 839 13.68 10.52 -8.64
C VAL A 839 13.37 9.36 -9.60
N HIS A 840 12.64 9.63 -10.68
CA HIS A 840 12.29 8.61 -11.68
C HIS A 840 13.53 8.04 -12.37
N LYS A 841 14.53 8.88 -12.66
CA LYS A 841 15.81 8.46 -13.20
C LYS A 841 16.57 7.56 -12.22
N ALA A 842 16.62 7.92 -10.94
CA ALA A 842 17.26 7.10 -9.90
C ALA A 842 16.60 5.71 -9.78
N ARG A 843 15.27 5.63 -9.85
CA ARG A 843 14.53 4.35 -9.90
C ARG A 843 14.91 3.52 -11.11
N HIS A 844 14.84 4.14 -12.29
CA HIS A 844 15.11 3.45 -13.54
C HIS A 844 16.55 2.92 -13.63
N GLN A 845 17.52 3.67 -13.08
CA GLN A 845 18.92 3.27 -13.04
C GLN A 845 19.29 2.40 -11.83
N ASN A 846 18.32 2.07 -10.98
CA ASN A 846 18.51 1.36 -9.72
C ASN A 846 19.59 2.00 -8.82
N ARG A 847 19.62 3.34 -8.78
CA ARG A 847 20.55 4.19 -8.00
C ARG A 847 19.82 4.98 -6.91
N ILE A 848 18.87 4.33 -6.26
CA ILE A 848 18.06 4.93 -5.20
C ILE A 848 18.93 5.44 -4.03
N ASP A 849 20.06 4.80 -3.80
CA ASP A 849 21.05 5.18 -2.80
C ASP A 849 21.56 6.63 -2.97
N THR A 850 21.51 7.18 -4.18
CA THR A 850 21.95 8.55 -4.51
C THR A 850 20.79 9.51 -4.85
N VAL A 851 19.54 9.10 -4.59
CA VAL A 851 18.36 9.89 -4.98
C VAL A 851 18.33 11.25 -4.27
N ALA A 852 18.74 11.28 -3.00
CA ALA A 852 18.76 12.49 -2.19
C ALA A 852 19.76 13.51 -2.72
N GLU A 853 20.96 13.07 -3.08
CA GLU A 853 22.01 13.90 -3.67
C GLU A 853 21.60 14.41 -5.06
N SER A 854 20.90 13.58 -5.84
CA SER A 854 20.33 13.99 -7.13
C SER A 854 19.26 15.07 -6.98
N ILE A 855 18.38 14.96 -5.96
CA ILE A 855 17.41 16.01 -5.62
C ILE A 855 18.14 17.30 -5.22
N VAL A 856 19.17 17.20 -4.36
CA VAL A 856 19.97 18.35 -3.92
C VAL A 856 20.63 19.07 -5.10
N GLU A 857 21.12 18.35 -6.10
CA GLU A 857 21.70 18.95 -7.30
C GLU A 857 20.66 19.74 -8.11
N GLU A 858 19.46 19.17 -8.31
CA GLU A 858 18.39 19.82 -9.09
C GLU A 858 17.81 21.07 -8.44
N VAL A 859 17.81 21.15 -7.11
CA VAL A 859 17.35 22.33 -6.35
C VAL A 859 18.42 23.42 -6.19
N GLY A 860 19.61 23.23 -6.77
CA GLY A 860 20.67 24.24 -6.81
C GLY A 860 22.01 23.84 -6.22
N GLY A 861 22.16 22.59 -5.78
CA GLY A 861 23.35 22.02 -5.19
C GLY A 861 23.40 22.14 -3.66
N SER A 862 24.49 21.66 -3.06
CA SER A 862 24.70 21.62 -1.60
C SER A 862 24.73 23.00 -0.91
N GLY A 863 24.83 24.08 -1.69
CA GLY A 863 24.70 25.46 -1.21
C GLY A 863 23.25 25.89 -0.99
N SER A 864 22.27 25.22 -1.59
CA SER A 864 20.84 25.59 -1.58
C SER A 864 19.96 24.52 -0.92
N ALA A 865 20.45 23.28 -0.76
CA ALA A 865 19.76 22.21 -0.05
C ALA A 865 20.75 21.25 0.62
N LYS A 866 20.25 20.48 1.59
CA LYS A 866 21.06 19.52 2.35
C LYS A 866 20.27 18.26 2.68
N VAL A 867 20.98 17.13 2.73
CA VAL A 867 20.48 15.95 3.43
C VAL A 867 20.69 16.18 4.93
N LEU A 868 19.59 16.30 5.67
CA LEU A 868 19.63 16.53 7.12
C LEU A 868 19.95 15.23 7.87
N PHE A 869 19.35 14.14 7.44
CA PHE A 869 19.41 12.87 8.14
C PHE A 869 18.99 11.70 7.26
N LYS A 870 19.60 10.53 7.47
CA LYS A 870 19.21 9.25 6.88
C LYS A 870 18.92 8.29 8.05
N GLY A 871 17.70 7.77 8.13
CA GLY A 871 17.40 6.82 9.20
C GLY A 871 16.03 6.18 9.13
N LYS A 872 15.63 5.63 10.26
CA LYS A 872 14.40 4.89 10.42
C LYS A 872 13.42 5.62 11.33
N ILE A 873 12.16 5.70 10.94
CA ILE A 873 11.10 6.18 11.84
C ILE A 873 10.92 5.19 13.01
N ILE A 874 11.18 5.66 14.22
CA ILE A 874 11.05 4.91 15.49
C ILE A 874 9.93 5.44 16.40
N GLY A 875 9.27 6.53 16.02
CA GLY A 875 8.14 7.08 16.77
C GLY A 875 7.37 8.11 15.95
N VAL A 876 6.05 8.11 16.11
CA VAL A 876 5.16 9.12 15.51
C VAL A 876 4.07 9.45 16.53
N GLU A 877 3.98 10.70 16.93
CA GLU A 877 2.91 11.19 17.82
C GLU A 877 2.02 12.18 17.05
N ARG A 878 0.70 12.13 17.30
CA ARG A 878 -0.28 12.99 16.62
C ARG A 878 -1.38 13.45 17.57
N THR A 879 -1.73 14.73 17.47
CA THR A 879 -2.86 15.34 18.16
C THR A 879 -3.56 16.35 17.25
N LEU A 880 -4.88 16.37 17.25
CA LEU A 880 -5.67 17.35 16.48
C LEU A 880 -5.93 18.59 17.35
N ARG A 881 -5.62 19.79 16.85
CA ARG A 881 -5.95 21.07 17.50
C ARG A 881 -6.39 22.09 16.43
N ASN A 882 -7.55 22.72 16.61
CA ASN A 882 -8.09 23.74 15.69
C ASN A 882 -8.14 23.33 14.21
N GLY A 883 -8.42 22.05 13.93
CA GLY A 883 -8.48 21.49 12.58
C GLY A 883 -7.12 21.13 11.96
N HIS A 884 -6.01 21.45 12.63
CA HIS A 884 -4.65 21.05 12.22
C HIS A 884 -4.19 19.83 13.01
N VAL A 885 -3.44 18.93 12.35
CA VAL A 885 -2.75 17.84 13.04
C VAL A 885 -1.36 18.32 13.44
N TYR A 886 -1.15 18.36 14.75
CA TYR A 886 0.14 18.59 15.38
C TYR A 886 0.76 17.27 15.75
N GLY A 887 2.05 17.12 15.53
CA GLY A 887 2.74 15.91 15.90
C GLY A 887 4.24 16.03 15.71
N GLU A 888 4.91 14.91 15.94
CA GLU A 888 6.33 14.78 15.67
C GLU A 888 6.66 13.38 15.20
N VAL A 889 7.62 13.30 14.29
CA VAL A 889 8.24 12.05 13.88
C VAL A 889 9.67 12.00 14.41
N ILE A 890 10.04 10.85 14.98
CA ILE A 890 11.36 10.60 15.53
C ILE A 890 12.06 9.60 14.61
N ILE A 891 13.21 10.02 14.06
CA ILE A 891 14.02 9.24 13.14
C ILE A 891 15.34 8.90 13.84
N GLU A 892 15.68 7.62 13.91
CA GLU A 892 16.96 7.14 14.43
C GLU A 892 17.89 6.77 13.28
N ALA A 893 19.18 7.14 13.38
CA ALA A 893 20.15 6.86 12.33
C ALA A 893 20.19 5.35 12.00
N ALA A 894 20.11 5.03 10.71
CA ALA A 894 20.22 3.67 10.20
C ALA A 894 21.11 3.69 8.95
N GLU A 895 21.84 2.60 8.71
CA GLU A 895 22.58 2.41 7.46
C GLU A 895 21.56 2.25 6.33
N ILE A 896 21.43 3.28 5.50
CA ILE A 896 20.52 3.26 4.34
C ILE A 896 21.27 2.85 3.07
N ASN A 897 22.60 2.97 3.04
CA ASN A 897 23.47 2.59 1.92
C ASN A 897 24.73 1.85 2.40
N ASP A 898 25.02 0.67 1.84
CA ASP A 898 26.27 -0.08 2.06
C ASP A 898 27.18 0.02 0.82
N ASN A 899 27.88 1.16 0.68
CA ASN A 899 28.96 1.30 -0.29
C ASN A 899 30.30 0.69 0.21
N GLY A 900 30.27 -0.16 1.25
CA GLY A 900 31.48 -0.78 1.79
C GLY A 900 32.43 0.20 2.50
N SER A 901 31.95 1.41 2.86
CA SER A 901 32.70 2.34 3.71
C SER A 901 32.30 2.15 5.17
N ASP A 902 33.24 1.76 6.04
CA ASP A 902 33.05 1.58 7.50
C ASP A 902 32.69 2.88 8.28
N LYS A 903 32.29 3.96 7.61
CA LYS A 903 31.92 5.24 8.24
C LYS A 903 30.41 5.43 8.23
N LYS A 904 29.80 5.47 9.42
CA LYS A 904 28.43 5.94 9.61
C LYS A 904 28.35 7.43 9.26
N GLU A 905 27.60 7.76 8.21
CA GLU A 905 27.39 9.15 7.75
C GLU A 905 26.56 9.96 8.77
N PHE A 906 25.60 9.30 9.42
CA PHE A 906 24.71 9.91 10.42
C PHE A 906 24.68 9.08 11.70
N GLU A 907 24.49 9.76 12.84
CA GLU A 907 24.35 9.17 14.17
C GLU A 907 23.33 9.93 15.01
N GLY A 908 22.78 9.26 16.03
CA GLY A 908 21.81 9.81 16.96
C GLY A 908 20.37 9.78 16.45
N LYS A 909 19.57 10.76 16.89
CA LYS A 909 18.15 10.88 16.55
C LYS A 909 17.84 12.28 16.06
N VAL A 910 16.95 12.37 15.09
CA VAL A 910 16.34 13.62 14.63
C VAL A 910 14.85 13.60 14.89
N LYS A 911 14.34 14.71 15.43
CA LYS A 911 12.94 14.97 15.69
C LYS A 911 12.42 16.01 14.70
N ILE A 912 11.35 15.69 13.99
CA ILE A 912 10.72 16.60 13.02
C ILE A 912 9.29 16.86 13.50
N PRO A 913 9.02 17.99 14.18
CA PRO A 913 7.65 18.41 14.46
C PRO A 913 6.95 18.85 13.18
N PHE A 914 5.63 18.67 13.16
CA PHE A 914 4.75 19.08 12.08
C PHE A 914 3.43 19.67 12.58
N LYS A 915 2.87 20.58 11.76
CA LYS A 915 1.51 21.12 11.85
C LYS A 915 0.91 20.99 10.44
N ASN A 916 0.34 19.82 10.14
CA ASN A 916 0.08 19.28 8.80
C ASN A 916 1.36 19.10 7.93
N GLU A 917 2.19 20.13 7.85
CA GLU A 917 3.50 20.15 7.19
C GLU A 917 4.63 20.07 8.23
N ASN A 918 5.80 19.55 7.83
CA ASN A 918 7.02 19.59 8.63
C ASN A 918 7.50 21.04 8.81
N ILE A 919 7.72 21.44 10.07
CA ILE A 919 8.02 22.84 10.42
C ILE A 919 9.44 23.06 10.94
N ALA A 920 10.07 22.04 11.52
CA ALA A 920 11.45 22.11 12.01
C ALA A 920 12.10 20.73 11.99
N ALA A 921 13.42 20.68 12.11
CA ALA A 921 14.18 19.46 12.31
C ALA A 921 15.24 19.70 13.39
N PHE A 922 15.22 18.87 14.43
CA PHE A 922 16.09 18.98 15.59
C PHE A 922 16.91 17.71 15.78
N LYS A 923 18.22 17.83 15.90
CA LYS A 923 19.10 16.73 16.30
C LYS A 923 19.24 16.68 17.81
N ALA A 924 18.96 15.54 18.42
CA ALA A 924 19.17 15.34 19.85
C ALA A 924 20.68 15.23 20.14
N LYS A 925 21.14 15.93 21.20
CA LYS A 925 22.51 15.85 21.72
C LYS A 925 22.56 14.99 22.98
N ASP A 926 23.76 14.52 23.33
CA ASP A 926 24.01 13.67 24.50
C ASP A 926 23.71 14.39 25.83
N ASP A 927 23.74 15.72 25.87
CA ASP A 927 23.42 16.55 27.04
C ASP A 927 21.92 16.80 27.23
N GLY A 928 21.07 16.24 26.37
CA GLY A 928 19.62 16.43 26.37
C GLY A 928 19.15 17.72 25.68
N SER A 929 20.06 18.54 25.14
CA SER A 929 19.70 19.70 24.32
C SER A 929 19.45 19.32 22.86
N GLU A 930 18.82 20.22 22.11
CA GLU A 930 18.49 20.02 20.70
C GLU A 930 19.22 21.02 19.81
N GLU A 931 19.81 20.54 18.72
CA GLU A 931 20.38 21.37 17.66
C GLU A 931 19.39 21.54 16.51
N THR A 932 19.07 22.78 16.16
CA THR A 932 18.24 23.09 15.00
C THR A 932 19.01 22.84 13.71
N LEU A 933 18.61 21.82 12.95
CA LEU A 933 19.18 21.50 11.64
C LEU A 933 18.53 22.30 10.51
N ALA A 934 17.21 22.48 10.58
CA ALA A 934 16.43 23.28 9.65
C ALA A 934 15.14 23.76 10.33
N ILE A 935 14.61 24.89 9.87
CA ILE A 935 13.36 25.46 10.38
C ILE A 935 12.69 26.29 9.27
N VAL A 936 11.36 26.33 9.29
CA VAL A 936 10.56 27.21 8.43
C VAL A 936 11.10 28.65 8.38
N PRO A 937 11.04 29.35 7.22
CA PRO A 937 10.34 28.98 5.99
C PRO A 937 11.02 27.90 5.14
N ASP A 938 12.25 27.46 5.46
CA ASP A 938 12.93 26.41 4.68
C ASP A 938 12.08 25.14 4.62
N LEU A 939 12.10 24.49 3.46
CA LEU A 939 11.33 23.29 3.20
C LEU A 939 11.99 22.11 3.90
N ILE A 940 11.19 21.30 4.59
CA ILE A 940 11.65 20.09 5.27
C ILE A 940 10.82 18.93 4.74
N SER A 941 11.45 17.99 4.04
CA SER A 941 10.75 16.90 3.37
C SER A 941 11.35 15.56 3.76
N CYS A 942 10.49 14.58 4.02
CA CYS A 942 10.89 13.21 4.21
C CYS A 942 10.58 12.42 2.95
N VAL A 943 11.58 11.74 2.40
CA VAL A 943 11.41 10.83 1.26
C VAL A 943 11.69 9.39 1.68
N ASP A 944 10.97 8.44 1.10
CA ASP A 944 11.19 7.01 1.29
C ASP A 944 12.57 6.64 0.75
N ALA A 945 13.41 6.06 1.60
CA ALA A 945 14.75 5.65 1.22
C ALA A 945 14.79 4.52 0.18
N GLN A 946 13.67 3.82 -0.06
CA GLN A 946 13.60 2.68 -0.98
C GLN A 946 13.20 3.07 -2.40
N ASN A 947 12.55 4.22 -2.58
CA ASN A 947 12.07 4.62 -3.91
C ASN A 947 12.20 6.14 -4.15
N GLY A 948 12.50 6.96 -3.15
CA GLY A 948 12.61 8.42 -3.28
C GLY A 948 11.28 9.16 -3.44
N GLU A 949 10.12 8.50 -3.27
CA GLU A 949 8.83 9.20 -3.15
C GLU A 949 8.81 10.03 -1.85
N ALA A 950 8.02 11.10 -1.84
CA ALA A 950 7.74 11.79 -0.59
C ALA A 950 6.86 10.94 0.34
N ILE A 951 7.03 11.13 1.64
CA ILE A 951 6.15 10.55 2.67
C ILE A 951 5.43 11.70 3.36
N GLY A 952 4.12 11.76 3.20
CA GLY A 952 3.26 12.73 3.89
C GLY A 952 3.17 12.49 5.40
N THR A 953 2.85 13.52 6.17
CA THR A 953 2.60 13.38 7.62
C THR A 953 1.48 12.38 7.98
N PRO A 954 0.42 12.17 7.16
CA PRO A 954 -0.54 11.09 7.38
C PRO A 954 0.04 9.69 7.16
N GLU A 955 1.14 9.58 6.40
CA GLU A 955 1.78 8.33 5.99
C GLU A 955 2.94 7.92 6.90
N TYR A 956 3.40 8.81 7.80
CA TYR A 956 4.42 8.46 8.79
C TYR A 956 3.99 7.27 9.64
N ARG A 957 4.81 6.23 9.64
CA ARG A 957 4.59 5.00 10.39
C ARG A 957 5.92 4.55 10.97
N TYR A 958 5.85 3.98 12.17
CA TYR A 958 6.98 3.26 12.73
C TYR A 958 7.45 2.20 11.71
N GLY A 959 8.75 2.12 11.46
CA GLY A 959 9.29 1.11 10.55
C GLY A 959 9.83 1.65 9.23
N LEU A 960 9.37 2.80 8.74
CA LEU A 960 9.78 3.31 7.44
C LEU A 960 11.24 3.80 7.44
N LEU A 961 11.98 3.48 6.38
CA LEU A 961 13.31 4.03 6.12
C LEU A 961 13.14 5.32 5.33
N VAL A 962 13.73 6.40 5.83
CA VAL A 962 13.49 7.75 5.31
C VAL A 962 14.78 8.55 5.21
N ILE A 963 14.78 9.47 4.26
CA ILE A 963 15.79 10.51 4.11
C ILE A 963 15.10 11.85 4.36
N ALA A 964 15.59 12.60 5.36
CA ALA A 964 15.13 13.96 5.65
C ALA A 964 15.98 14.96 4.87
N LEU A 965 15.32 15.79 4.07
CA LEU A 965 15.91 16.82 3.21
C LEU A 965 15.50 18.21 3.70
N ALA A 966 16.40 19.18 3.55
CA ALA A 966 16.10 20.59 3.69
C ALA A 966 16.41 21.34 2.39
N ILE A 967 15.49 22.19 1.95
CA ILE A 967 15.66 23.06 0.78
C ILE A 967 15.46 24.51 1.23
N THR A 968 16.37 25.40 0.85
CA THR A 968 16.32 26.82 1.24
C THR A 968 15.06 27.48 0.67
N ALA A 969 14.35 28.23 1.51
CA ALA A 969 13.16 28.97 1.10
C ALA A 969 13.45 30.03 0.03
N SER A 970 12.42 30.36 -0.76
CA SER A 970 12.47 31.47 -1.71
C SER A 970 12.83 32.80 -1.02
N ASP A 971 13.56 33.64 -1.73
CA ASP A 971 13.82 35.03 -1.36
C ASP A 971 12.54 35.86 -1.19
N ARG A 972 11.42 35.47 -1.82
CA ARG A 972 10.10 36.10 -1.58
C ARG A 972 9.63 36.00 -0.12
N TRP A 973 10.10 34.98 0.60
CA TRP A 973 9.85 34.81 2.04
C TRP A 973 10.93 35.43 2.92
N THR A 974 12.19 35.38 2.48
CA THR A 974 13.34 35.65 3.37
C THR A 974 13.96 37.03 3.18
N SER A 975 13.65 37.73 2.09
CA SER A 975 14.18 39.07 1.80
C SER A 975 13.58 40.19 2.65
N THR A 976 12.45 39.95 3.32
CA THR A 976 11.78 40.96 4.16
C THR A 976 11.52 40.43 5.57
N PRO A 977 11.57 41.29 6.61
CA PRO A 977 11.20 40.89 7.97
C PRO A 977 9.77 40.34 8.07
N ARG A 978 8.84 40.91 7.30
CA ARG A 978 7.44 40.47 7.25
C ARG A 978 7.29 39.06 6.68
N GLY A 979 8.09 38.69 5.68
CA GLY A 979 8.08 37.32 5.15
C GLY A 979 8.53 36.31 6.21
N ILE A 980 9.56 36.63 6.99
CA ILE A 980 10.03 35.79 8.10
C ILE A 980 9.01 35.76 9.25
N GLU A 981 8.32 36.87 9.53
CA GLU A 981 7.26 36.92 10.53
C GLU A 981 6.09 35.99 10.20
N LEU A 982 5.63 35.99 8.93
CA LEU A 982 4.46 35.23 8.49
C LEU A 982 4.78 33.77 8.13
N GLY A 983 5.97 33.51 7.59
CA GLY A 983 6.39 32.20 7.08
C GLY A 983 7.43 31.47 7.94
N GLY A 984 8.00 32.14 8.94
CA GLY A 984 9.06 31.63 9.81
C GLY A 984 8.60 31.16 11.19
N PRO A 985 9.52 30.89 12.13
CA PRO A 985 9.26 30.12 13.36
C PRO A 985 8.12 30.66 14.22
N LYS A 986 8.04 31.99 14.37
CA LYS A 986 7.01 32.66 15.18
C LYS A 986 5.58 32.38 14.72
N ALA A 987 5.34 32.31 13.41
CA ALA A 987 4.02 31.99 12.86
C ALA A 987 3.52 30.59 13.26
N PHE A 988 4.43 29.71 13.70
CA PHE A 988 4.13 28.35 14.14
C PHE A 988 4.21 28.17 15.66
N GLY A 989 4.33 29.27 16.43
CA GLY A 989 4.44 29.23 17.89
C GLY A 989 5.81 28.77 18.40
N LEU A 990 6.85 28.89 17.56
CA LEU A 990 8.25 28.63 17.93
C LEU A 990 8.94 29.96 18.27
N ASP A 991 8.38 30.70 19.25
CA ASP A 991 8.76 32.08 19.56
C ASP A 991 10.19 32.23 20.07
N ASP A 992 10.74 31.17 20.67
CA ASP A 992 12.08 31.10 21.24
C ASP A 992 13.17 30.77 20.18
N LEU A 993 12.78 30.53 18.92
CA LEU A 993 13.69 30.15 17.84
C LEU A 993 13.83 31.25 16.79
N GLU A 994 15.08 31.49 16.39
CA GLU A 994 15.40 32.41 15.29
C GLU A 994 15.57 31.64 13.97
N TYR A 995 15.07 32.22 12.88
CA TYR A 995 15.28 31.66 11.55
C TYR A 995 16.74 31.82 11.12
N LYS A 996 17.37 30.70 10.79
CA LYS A 996 18.69 30.63 10.16
C LYS A 996 18.57 29.80 8.88
N PRO A 997 18.80 30.40 7.70
CA PRO A 997 18.70 29.67 6.44
C PRO A 997 19.64 28.46 6.40
N VAL A 998 19.15 27.33 5.90
CA VAL A 998 19.94 26.12 5.70
C VAL A 998 21.01 26.32 4.62
N GLY A 999 20.77 27.24 3.68
CA GLY A 999 21.63 27.57 2.57
C GLY A 999 21.31 28.94 1.96
N LYS A 1000 21.71 29.13 0.70
CA LYS A 1000 21.38 30.31 -0.11
C LYS A 1000 20.34 29.91 -1.16
N PHE A 1001 19.27 30.68 -1.27
CA PHE A 1001 18.29 30.48 -2.32
C PHE A 1001 18.94 30.63 -3.70
N LYS A 1002 18.58 29.74 -4.62
CA LYS A 1002 18.97 29.79 -6.03
C LYS A 1002 17.70 29.68 -6.85
N LYS A 1003 17.45 30.66 -7.72
CA LYS A 1003 16.29 30.66 -8.62
C LYS A 1003 16.27 29.35 -9.42
N PRO A 1004 15.17 28.58 -9.42
CA PRO A 1004 15.09 27.34 -10.16
C PRO A 1004 15.31 27.55 -11.65
N ARG A 1005 15.90 26.54 -12.30
CA ARG A 1005 16.10 26.57 -13.75
C ARG A 1005 14.74 26.38 -14.45
N SER A 1006 14.31 27.37 -15.20
CA SER A 1006 13.10 27.32 -16.02
C SER A 1006 13.20 26.24 -17.10
N VAL A 1007 12.22 25.34 -17.17
CA VAL A 1007 12.08 24.37 -18.28
C VAL A 1007 11.79 25.12 -19.58
N ILE A 1008 10.98 26.18 -19.50
CA ILE A 1008 10.61 26.99 -20.67
C ILE A 1008 11.86 27.64 -21.27
N ASP A 1009 12.70 28.28 -20.46
CA ASP A 1009 13.89 28.99 -20.97
C ASP A 1009 14.98 28.03 -21.44
N GLU A 1010 15.10 26.84 -20.83
CA GLU A 1010 16.09 25.84 -21.23
C GLU A 1010 15.74 25.15 -22.55
N TYR A 1011 14.46 24.94 -22.82
CA TYR A 1011 13.98 24.14 -23.96
C TYR A 1011 13.23 24.95 -25.04
N SER A 1012 13.07 26.26 -24.87
CA SER A 1012 12.56 27.14 -25.92
C SER A 1012 13.55 27.14 -27.09
N GLN A 1013 13.14 26.59 -28.22
CA GLN A 1013 13.87 26.67 -29.50
C GLN A 1013 13.49 27.93 -30.27
#